data_AF-A0A410JQF5-F1
#
_entry.id   AF-A0A410JQF5-F1
#
_cell.length_a   1.000
_cell.length_b   1.000
_cell.length_c   1.000
_cell.angle_alpha   90.00
_cell.angle_beta   90.00
_cell.angle_gamma   90.00
#
_symmetry.space_group_name_H-M   'P 1'
#
loop_
_entity.id
_entity.type
_entity.pdbx_description
1 polymer ?
#
loop_
_entity_poly.entity_id
_entity_poly.type
_entity_poly.pdbx_seq_one_letter_code
_entity_poly.pdbx_strand_id
1 'polypeptide(L)'
;MEYKVYNQLIRVILIFIWGIGFAQQGRNLPQPNVKANDTVRVDTLRTSARALQAIVDYSSENVYHDWKQKKSYLEQNAHVSYTDIDISAEFIEINWETGMLFAEGKKDSIGRLIKPSVFKQGENAMEYDSFTYNIKTKKGTASNIRTQQNLGGDNGVVVAKLVKQYSDTVSGLRKVAFTTDEYFINKKDSVADYHLEAEVAKFIQGKDRKVVTGPVFMKIYNVTTPLALPFAFIPMGSERSTGLLLPSFGERQDVGFYIQGAGIYIPLGDYMDLTFTGDIFTKGSYGLHAQSQYRKRYKFSGDFSFDWERRVTGIKGLSSYSKTQLYRLYWSHRQDSKANPNLIFSANVNYTSSKFYREGLSNYNLISGNVLQNTAQSSISINKTFPNTPFSASVNLSHSQTYGNSSDANNPVTFTLPSMVVNMSRIYPFAPKVGAKRGLLQNIGMTYNFNLQNLIQTTEEDVFTKKMFDNAKNGIKHSINFNTGTTIFNYFPVSFGGNYQDVWYLKTTQKSYNPTTQRVENKEVNGFSTFRTFGVNASLQTTLYGIKIFGSADDNKMIKAVRHIISPSVGFSYTPDFSAPAWGYYDSYINERGEQVLYSKFEGGLYGSPSRGLSQSLNLSISNNLEMKVRSRQDSTGVKKIKIFDYLNLSTSYNFAADSLKLSPISINGATSVLNNQMRINFSATVNPYQVLVNGQNPYGVRINKFGKLNVTNYNIGLNYSLNDKTFGDRKIDYPRRGAIRNDVYYFDDQGYAQFLTPWNLSFGLNYSANKNLRGDVNKTTSLNISGRIAPTPYWDISGSTNIDLQTGQISYTRLALTRDLRSFRINFSMVPFGMYKTWNFFIGIKANFLSDALKYEERNFNSGRQPEF
;
A
#
# COMPACT_ATOMS: atom_id res chain seq x y z
N MET A 1 -9.16 26.09 -29.81
CA MET A 1 -7.94 25.31 -29.48
C MET A 1 -8.26 24.03 -28.68
N GLU A 2 -9.52 23.77 -28.33
CA GLU A 2 -9.97 22.65 -27.48
C GLU A 2 -10.06 21.28 -28.21
N TYR A 3 -10.19 21.26 -29.54
CA TYR A 3 -10.36 20.00 -30.30
C TYR A 3 -9.09 19.16 -30.47
N LYS A 4 -7.88 19.75 -30.30
CA LYS A 4 -6.61 19.03 -30.54
C LYS A 4 -6.11 18.20 -29.35
N VAL A 5 -6.54 18.50 -28.12
CA VAL A 5 -6.16 17.76 -26.91
C VAL A 5 -7.00 16.50 -26.73
N TYR A 6 -8.30 16.57 -27.06
CA TYR A 6 -9.22 15.43 -27.00
C TYR A 6 -8.78 14.27 -27.92
N ASN A 7 -8.28 14.59 -29.11
CA ASN A 7 -7.86 13.61 -30.12
C ASN A 7 -6.51 12.93 -29.79
N GLN A 8 -5.68 13.54 -28.93
CA GLN A 8 -4.41 12.96 -28.45
C GLN A 8 -4.65 12.00 -27.27
N LEU A 9 -5.58 12.33 -26.36
CA LEU A 9 -5.99 11.48 -25.24
C LEU A 9 -6.70 10.20 -25.69
N ILE A 10 -7.57 10.28 -26.71
CA ILE A 10 -8.22 9.10 -27.31
C ILE A 10 -7.20 8.17 -27.99
N ARG A 11 -6.13 8.71 -28.58
CA ARG A 11 -5.05 7.90 -29.18
C ARG A 11 -4.25 7.14 -28.14
N VAL A 12 -4.01 7.71 -26.95
CA VAL A 12 -3.36 7.01 -25.84
C VAL A 12 -4.25 5.87 -25.32
N ILE A 13 -5.57 6.09 -25.18
CA ILE A 13 -6.53 5.05 -24.77
C ILE A 13 -6.64 3.94 -25.83
N LEU A 14 -6.65 4.28 -27.13
CA LEU A 14 -6.70 3.30 -28.23
C LEU A 14 -5.42 2.48 -28.38
N ILE A 15 -4.24 3.05 -28.08
CA ILE A 15 -2.96 2.30 -28.04
C ILE A 15 -2.96 1.28 -26.89
N PHE A 16 -3.59 1.60 -25.75
CA PHE A 16 -3.77 0.65 -24.64
C PHE A 16 -4.75 -0.49 -24.97
N ILE A 17 -5.81 -0.22 -25.75
CA ILE A 17 -6.77 -1.23 -26.21
C ILE A 17 -6.15 -2.16 -27.27
N TRP A 18 -5.29 -1.64 -28.16
CA TRP A 18 -4.60 -2.45 -29.19
C TRP A 18 -3.47 -3.33 -28.63
N GLY A 19 -2.80 -2.91 -27.55
CA GLY A 19 -1.72 -3.69 -26.92
C GLY A 19 -2.17 -5.02 -26.28
N ILE A 20 -3.47 -5.15 -25.96
CA ILE A 20 -4.03 -6.36 -25.33
C ILE A 20 -4.49 -7.39 -26.40
N GLY A 21 -4.74 -6.94 -27.64
CA GLY A 21 -5.24 -7.79 -28.74
C GLY A 21 -4.22 -8.76 -29.34
N PHE A 22 -2.91 -8.53 -29.17
CA PHE A 22 -1.86 -9.35 -29.80
C PHE A 22 -1.34 -10.52 -28.95
N ALA A 23 -1.96 -10.84 -27.82
CA ALA A 23 -1.57 -11.96 -26.95
C ALA A 23 -2.53 -13.17 -26.99
N GLN A 24 -3.45 -13.23 -27.97
CA GLN A 24 -4.40 -14.33 -28.16
C GLN A 24 -4.33 -14.97 -29.55
N GLN A 25 -3.13 -15.29 -30.05
CA GLN A 25 -3.00 -16.38 -31.02
C GLN A 25 -2.65 -17.67 -30.28
N GLY A 26 -3.70 -18.31 -29.74
CA GLY A 26 -3.63 -19.68 -29.28
C GLY A 26 -3.59 -20.63 -30.48
N ARG A 27 -2.58 -21.50 -30.52
CA ARG A 27 -2.54 -22.65 -31.44
C ARG A 27 -3.81 -23.48 -31.27
N ASN A 28 -4.60 -23.63 -32.33
CA ASN A 28 -5.64 -24.64 -32.42
C ASN A 28 -4.96 -26.02 -32.44
N LEU A 29 -5.06 -26.76 -31.35
CA LEU A 29 -4.79 -28.20 -31.34
C LEU A 29 -6.07 -28.91 -31.84
N PRO A 30 -5.99 -29.81 -32.83
CA PRO A 30 -7.15 -30.54 -33.32
C PRO A 30 -7.68 -31.47 -32.22
N GLN A 31 -9.00 -31.43 -32.01
CA GLN A 31 -9.68 -32.40 -31.15
C GLN A 31 -9.54 -33.81 -31.74
N PRO A 32 -9.26 -34.85 -30.93
CA PRO A 32 -9.28 -36.22 -31.42
C PRO A 32 -10.72 -36.63 -31.75
N ASN A 33 -10.95 -36.96 -33.03
CA ASN A 33 -12.16 -37.62 -33.51
C ASN A 33 -12.36 -38.93 -32.75
N VAL A 34 -13.32 -38.96 -31.83
CA VAL A 34 -13.83 -40.21 -31.27
C VAL A 34 -14.89 -40.74 -32.23
N LYS A 35 -14.50 -41.78 -32.97
CA LYS A 35 -15.38 -42.58 -33.84
C LYS A 35 -16.57 -43.11 -33.05
N ALA A 36 -17.73 -43.06 -33.68
CA ALA A 36 -18.92 -43.80 -33.26
C ALA A 36 -18.57 -45.29 -33.18
N ASN A 37 -18.61 -45.86 -31.98
CA ASN A 37 -18.59 -47.30 -31.79
C ASN A 37 -20.03 -47.82 -31.84
N ASP A 38 -20.16 -48.81 -32.72
CA ASP A 38 -21.31 -49.62 -33.04
C ASP A 38 -22.00 -50.19 -31.79
N THR A 39 -23.33 -50.13 -31.77
CA THR A 39 -24.15 -50.55 -30.63
C THR A 39 -24.26 -52.08 -30.60
N VAL A 40 -23.53 -52.72 -29.70
CA VAL A 40 -23.87 -54.08 -29.24
C VAL A 40 -25.13 -53.98 -28.37
N ARG A 41 -26.24 -54.53 -28.88
CA ARG A 41 -27.46 -54.76 -28.09
C ARG A 41 -27.13 -55.77 -26.99
N VAL A 42 -26.97 -55.27 -25.76
CA VAL A 42 -27.09 -56.10 -24.56
C VAL A 42 -28.57 -56.22 -24.24
N ASP A 43 -29.08 -57.44 -24.39
CA ASP A 43 -30.42 -57.83 -23.97
C ASP A 43 -30.57 -57.56 -22.47
N THR A 44 -31.38 -56.57 -22.13
CA THR A 44 -31.73 -56.23 -20.76
C THR A 44 -33.19 -56.55 -20.56
N LEU A 45 -33.42 -57.64 -19.82
CA LEU A 45 -34.69 -57.96 -19.18
C LEU A 45 -35.31 -56.67 -18.64
N ARG A 46 -36.52 -56.34 -19.12
CA ARG A 46 -37.36 -55.29 -18.57
C ARG A 46 -37.69 -55.63 -17.12
N THR A 47 -36.84 -55.20 -16.19
CA THR A 47 -37.21 -55.08 -14.79
C THR A 47 -38.23 -53.96 -14.70
N SER A 48 -39.42 -54.28 -14.19
CA SER A 48 -40.44 -53.30 -13.84
C SER A 48 -39.79 -52.12 -13.12
N ALA A 49 -40.03 -50.90 -13.60
CA ALA A 49 -39.48 -49.68 -13.00
C ALA A 49 -39.71 -49.70 -11.47
N ARG A 50 -38.63 -49.84 -10.70
CA ARG A 50 -38.69 -49.71 -9.24
C ARG A 50 -39.27 -48.32 -8.94
N ALA A 51 -40.22 -48.24 -8.01
CA ALA A 51 -40.89 -47.00 -7.65
C ALA A 51 -39.93 -45.92 -7.06
N LEU A 52 -38.74 -46.35 -6.62
CA LEU A 52 -37.65 -45.54 -6.07
C LEU A 52 -36.32 -45.95 -6.73
N GLN A 53 -35.43 -44.99 -6.96
CA GLN A 53 -34.14 -45.19 -7.65
C GLN A 53 -33.04 -45.73 -6.74
N ALA A 54 -33.17 -45.52 -5.42
CA ALA A 54 -32.24 -45.97 -4.39
C ALA A 54 -33.01 -46.50 -3.17
N ILE A 55 -32.28 -47.11 -2.22
CA ILE A 55 -32.82 -47.49 -0.91
C ILE A 55 -33.07 -46.21 -0.11
N VAL A 56 -34.20 -46.15 0.59
CA VAL A 56 -34.51 -45.07 1.54
C VAL A 56 -34.06 -45.57 2.91
N ASP A 57 -33.05 -44.93 3.49
CA ASP A 57 -32.62 -45.20 4.86
C ASP A 57 -33.45 -44.31 5.80
N TYR A 58 -34.02 -44.90 6.86
CA TYR A 58 -34.83 -44.15 7.82
C TYR A 58 -34.60 -44.62 9.24
N SER A 59 -34.75 -43.70 10.19
CA SER A 59 -34.70 -43.97 11.63
C SER A 59 -35.66 -43.05 12.39
N SER A 60 -36.40 -43.59 13.34
CA SER A 60 -37.24 -42.82 14.28
C SER A 60 -37.46 -43.65 15.55
N GLU A 61 -37.97 -43.03 16.61
CA GLU A 61 -38.30 -43.79 17.84
C GLU A 61 -39.50 -44.71 17.60
N ASN A 62 -40.52 -44.22 16.87
CA ASN A 62 -41.67 -45.00 16.48
C ASN A 62 -41.82 -45.03 14.95
N VAL A 63 -42.03 -46.22 14.41
CA VAL A 63 -42.28 -46.45 12.98
C VAL A 63 -43.59 -47.20 12.83
N TYR A 64 -44.51 -46.65 12.05
CA TYR A 64 -45.76 -47.30 11.70
C TYR A 64 -45.93 -47.37 10.18
N HIS A 65 -46.23 -48.56 9.65
CA HIS A 65 -46.47 -48.78 8.23
C HIS A 65 -47.92 -49.19 7.99
N ASP A 66 -48.68 -48.32 7.31
CA ASP A 66 -49.99 -48.65 6.79
C ASP A 66 -49.85 -49.23 5.38
N TRP A 67 -49.80 -50.57 5.30
CA TRP A 67 -49.69 -51.29 4.04
C TRP A 67 -50.91 -51.14 3.13
N LYS A 68 -52.11 -50.89 3.70
CA LYS A 68 -53.34 -50.70 2.91
C LYS A 68 -53.32 -49.35 2.21
N GLN A 69 -52.91 -48.30 2.91
CA GLN A 69 -52.77 -46.95 2.34
C GLN A 69 -51.41 -46.71 1.68
N LYS A 70 -50.48 -47.68 1.77
CA LYS A 70 -49.10 -47.59 1.29
C LYS A 70 -48.35 -46.37 1.87
N LYS A 71 -48.52 -46.15 3.17
CA LYS A 71 -47.92 -45.03 3.91
C LYS A 71 -47.00 -45.51 5.03
N SER A 72 -45.92 -44.77 5.25
CA SER A 72 -45.09 -44.88 6.45
C SER A 72 -45.20 -43.62 7.29
N TYR A 73 -45.23 -43.80 8.60
CA TYR A 73 -45.26 -42.76 9.60
C TYR A 73 -44.05 -42.96 10.50
N LEU A 74 -43.17 -41.98 10.53
CA LEU A 74 -41.98 -41.94 11.36
C LEU A 74 -42.21 -40.85 12.40
N GLU A 75 -42.34 -41.25 13.65
CA GLU A 75 -42.65 -40.35 14.76
C GLU A 75 -41.49 -40.28 15.75
N GLN A 76 -41.26 -39.09 16.28
CA GLN A 76 -40.23 -38.73 17.24
C GLN A 76 -38.80 -38.93 16.70
N ASN A 77 -38.06 -37.82 16.58
CA ASN A 77 -36.69 -37.80 16.05
C ASN A 77 -36.55 -38.54 14.71
N ALA A 78 -37.53 -38.38 13.83
CA ALA A 78 -37.56 -39.01 12.52
C ALA A 78 -36.49 -38.45 11.59
N HIS A 79 -35.75 -39.35 10.96
CA HIS A 79 -34.69 -39.05 10.02
C HIS A 79 -34.83 -39.94 8.79
N VAL A 80 -34.74 -39.35 7.60
CA VAL A 80 -34.86 -40.02 6.31
C VAL A 80 -33.73 -39.55 5.41
N SER A 81 -32.95 -40.50 4.90
CA SER A 81 -31.89 -40.27 3.92
C SER A 81 -32.23 -40.99 2.61
N TYR A 82 -32.18 -40.25 1.51
CA TYR A 82 -32.44 -40.76 0.17
C TYR A 82 -31.55 -40.04 -0.84
N THR A 83 -30.61 -40.77 -1.45
CA THR A 83 -29.63 -40.22 -2.41
C THR A 83 -28.80 -39.05 -1.83
N ASP A 84 -29.03 -37.82 -2.27
CA ASP A 84 -28.38 -36.59 -1.77
C ASP A 84 -29.25 -35.80 -0.78
N ILE A 85 -30.45 -36.30 -0.46
CA ILE A 85 -31.45 -35.68 0.41
C ILE A 85 -31.40 -36.31 1.79
N ASP A 86 -31.33 -35.45 2.81
CA ASP A 86 -31.34 -35.80 4.22
C ASP A 86 -32.41 -34.95 4.92
N ILE A 87 -33.38 -35.60 5.57
CA ILE A 87 -34.53 -34.97 6.21
C ILE A 87 -34.53 -35.37 7.68
N SER A 88 -34.63 -34.39 8.56
CA SER A 88 -34.75 -34.59 10.00
C SER A 88 -35.95 -33.81 10.54
N ALA A 89 -36.90 -34.46 11.21
CA ALA A 89 -38.15 -33.85 11.69
C ALA A 89 -38.69 -34.56 12.95
N GLU A 90 -39.75 -34.04 13.57
CA GLU A 90 -40.44 -34.75 14.66
C GLU A 90 -41.40 -35.80 14.11
N PHE A 91 -42.01 -35.51 12.95
CA PHE A 91 -42.94 -36.41 12.27
C PHE A 91 -42.66 -36.40 10.78
N ILE A 92 -42.60 -37.59 10.14
CA ILE A 92 -42.49 -37.74 8.69
C ILE A 92 -43.52 -38.77 8.20
N GLU A 93 -44.39 -38.36 7.29
CA GLU A 93 -45.29 -39.23 6.54
C GLU A 93 -44.74 -39.44 5.12
N ILE A 94 -44.61 -40.69 4.68
CA ILE A 94 -44.15 -41.06 3.35
C ILE A 94 -45.22 -41.89 2.65
N ASN A 95 -45.75 -41.40 1.53
CA ASN A 95 -46.64 -42.16 0.67
C ASN A 95 -45.85 -42.82 -0.46
N TRP A 96 -45.78 -44.15 -0.47
CA TRP A 96 -44.96 -44.92 -1.40
C TRP A 96 -45.49 -44.93 -2.84
N GLU A 97 -46.80 -44.75 -3.01
CA GLU A 97 -47.44 -44.77 -4.32
C GLU A 97 -47.22 -43.46 -5.06
N THR A 98 -47.53 -42.34 -4.40
CA THR A 98 -47.42 -40.99 -4.98
C THR A 98 -46.00 -40.42 -4.88
N GLY A 99 -45.17 -40.94 -3.97
CA GLY A 99 -43.86 -40.39 -3.62
C GLY A 99 -43.93 -39.06 -2.86
N MET A 100 -45.09 -38.76 -2.27
CA MET A 100 -45.30 -37.55 -1.46
C MET A 100 -44.78 -37.79 -0.04
N LEU A 101 -43.95 -36.86 0.42
CA LEU A 101 -43.39 -36.82 1.76
C LEU A 101 -43.92 -35.58 2.46
N PHE A 102 -44.42 -35.74 3.67
CA PHE A 102 -44.78 -34.64 4.58
C PHE A 102 -43.89 -34.74 5.80
N ALA A 103 -43.33 -33.62 6.24
CA ALA A 103 -42.51 -33.54 7.44
C ALA A 103 -42.89 -32.33 8.28
N GLU A 104 -42.89 -32.50 9.60
CA GLU A 104 -43.26 -31.48 10.57
C GLU A 104 -42.28 -31.42 11.75
N GLY A 105 -41.94 -30.19 12.16
CA GLY A 105 -41.09 -29.94 13.32
C GLY A 105 -41.83 -30.10 14.66
N LYS A 106 -41.06 -30.18 15.75
CA LYS A 106 -41.60 -30.35 17.11
C LYS A 106 -42.27 -29.07 17.59
N LYS A 107 -43.49 -29.17 18.10
CA LYS A 107 -44.26 -28.08 18.70
C LYS A 107 -44.51 -28.32 20.20
N ASP A 108 -44.61 -27.24 20.96
CA ASP A 108 -45.06 -27.24 22.35
C ASP A 108 -46.58 -27.44 22.43
N SER A 109 -47.07 -27.73 23.64
CA SER A 109 -48.47 -27.79 24.06
C SER A 109 -49.35 -26.59 23.64
N ILE A 110 -48.75 -25.40 23.42
CA ILE A 110 -49.43 -24.18 22.96
C ILE A 110 -49.18 -23.93 21.44
N GLY A 111 -48.66 -24.92 20.72
CA GLY A 111 -48.44 -24.88 19.27
C GLY A 111 -47.23 -24.09 18.80
N ARG A 112 -46.34 -23.65 19.71
CA ARG A 112 -45.09 -22.95 19.37
C ARG A 112 -44.02 -23.94 18.92
N LEU A 113 -43.33 -23.63 17.82
CA LEU A 113 -42.25 -24.50 17.32
C LEU A 113 -41.05 -24.51 18.28
N ILE A 114 -40.65 -25.70 18.72
CA ILE A 114 -39.46 -25.94 19.56
C ILE A 114 -38.26 -26.34 18.69
N LYS A 115 -38.47 -27.24 17.73
CA LYS A 115 -37.41 -27.76 16.84
C LYS A 115 -37.92 -27.78 15.40
N PRO A 116 -37.31 -27.03 14.47
CA PRO A 116 -37.73 -27.06 13.07
C PRO A 116 -37.40 -28.41 12.43
N SER A 117 -38.14 -28.74 11.38
CA SER A 117 -37.72 -29.78 10.43
C SER A 117 -36.58 -29.24 9.56
N VAL A 118 -35.60 -30.09 9.27
CA VAL A 118 -34.42 -29.75 8.49
C VAL A 118 -34.43 -30.58 7.22
N PHE A 119 -34.31 -29.92 6.08
CA PHE A 119 -34.11 -30.55 4.78
C PHE A 119 -32.72 -30.15 4.28
N LYS A 120 -31.88 -31.13 4.01
CA LYS A 120 -30.53 -30.94 3.52
C LYS A 120 -30.39 -31.63 2.17
N GLN A 121 -29.87 -30.89 1.19
CA GLN A 121 -29.56 -31.44 -0.14
C GLN A 121 -28.12 -31.06 -0.51
N GLY A 122 -27.23 -32.05 -0.54
CA GLY A 122 -25.78 -31.81 -0.65
C GLY A 122 -25.25 -30.97 0.52
N GLU A 123 -24.69 -29.80 0.23
CA GLU A 123 -24.21 -28.85 1.24
C GLU A 123 -25.26 -27.83 1.71
N ASN A 124 -26.41 -27.72 1.01
CA ASN A 124 -27.42 -26.70 1.33
C ASN A 124 -28.41 -27.26 2.37
N ALA A 125 -28.49 -26.61 3.53
CA ALA A 125 -29.50 -26.92 4.56
C ALA A 125 -30.60 -25.84 4.61
N MET A 126 -31.84 -26.27 4.77
CA MET A 126 -33.02 -25.42 4.92
C MET A 126 -33.82 -25.89 6.14
N GLU A 127 -34.28 -24.94 6.93
CA GLU A 127 -35.14 -25.19 8.09
C GLU A 127 -36.59 -24.81 7.74
N TYR A 128 -37.54 -25.63 8.17
CA TYR A 128 -38.97 -25.44 7.94
C TYR A 128 -39.78 -25.80 9.19
N ASP A 129 -40.93 -25.15 9.38
CA ASP A 129 -41.91 -25.60 10.37
C ASP A 129 -42.59 -26.89 9.91
N SER A 130 -42.98 -26.92 8.64
CA SER A 130 -43.54 -28.08 7.96
C SER A 130 -43.32 -27.96 6.46
N PHE A 131 -43.20 -29.09 5.77
CA PHE A 131 -43.13 -29.11 4.31
C PHE A 131 -43.72 -30.38 3.72
N THR A 132 -44.28 -30.24 2.52
CA THR A 132 -44.62 -31.35 1.63
C THR A 132 -43.67 -31.33 0.44
N TYR A 133 -43.14 -32.49 0.08
CA TYR A 133 -42.21 -32.65 -1.04
C TYR A 133 -42.53 -33.93 -1.79
N ASN A 134 -42.68 -33.84 -3.11
CA ASN A 134 -42.88 -35.01 -3.95
C ASN A 134 -41.53 -35.42 -4.56
N ILE A 135 -41.01 -36.58 -4.13
CA ILE A 135 -39.69 -37.08 -4.50
C ILE A 135 -39.59 -37.36 -6.01
N LYS A 136 -40.70 -37.72 -6.67
CA LYS A 136 -40.76 -38.03 -8.11
C LYS A 136 -40.76 -36.78 -8.99
N THR A 137 -41.54 -35.76 -8.61
CA THR A 137 -41.72 -34.54 -9.41
C THR A 137 -40.82 -33.39 -8.99
N LYS A 138 -40.12 -33.50 -7.85
CA LYS A 138 -39.30 -32.46 -7.22
C LYS A 138 -40.07 -31.16 -6.94
N LYS A 139 -41.39 -31.27 -6.74
CA LYS A 139 -42.29 -30.16 -6.39
C LYS A 139 -42.66 -30.26 -4.92
N GLY A 140 -42.79 -29.11 -4.27
CA GLY A 140 -43.11 -29.07 -2.85
C GLY A 140 -43.66 -27.74 -2.39
N THR A 141 -44.24 -27.75 -1.20
CA THR A 141 -44.64 -26.53 -0.50
C THR A 141 -44.11 -26.57 0.93
N ALA A 142 -43.68 -25.44 1.45
CA ALA A 142 -43.17 -25.36 2.81
C ALA A 142 -43.69 -24.11 3.52
N SER A 143 -43.84 -24.20 4.84
CA SER A 143 -44.22 -23.10 5.71
C SER A 143 -43.04 -22.63 6.55
N ASN A 144 -42.86 -21.31 6.68
CA ASN A 144 -41.82 -20.67 7.49
C ASN A 144 -40.42 -21.22 7.19
N ILE A 145 -39.93 -21.00 5.96
CA ILE A 145 -38.56 -21.36 5.60
C ILE A 145 -37.58 -20.42 6.30
N ARG A 146 -36.46 -20.98 6.75
CA ARG A 146 -35.25 -20.27 7.08
C ARG A 146 -34.07 -20.94 6.39
N THR A 147 -33.32 -20.19 5.58
CA THR A 147 -32.12 -20.70 4.92
C THR A 147 -30.97 -19.69 5.04
N GLN A 148 -29.79 -20.19 5.39
CA GLN A 148 -28.56 -19.41 5.37
C GLN A 148 -27.99 -19.42 3.95
N GLN A 149 -27.69 -18.24 3.42
CA GLN A 149 -27.24 -18.05 2.05
C GLN A 149 -26.25 -16.90 1.98
N ASN A 150 -25.39 -16.90 0.97
CA ASN A 150 -24.63 -15.69 0.65
C ASN A 150 -25.58 -14.64 0.04
N LEU A 151 -25.61 -13.43 0.60
CA LEU A 151 -26.38 -12.30 0.10
C LEU A 151 -25.40 -11.22 -0.35
N GLY A 152 -25.15 -11.13 -1.66
CA GLY A 152 -24.29 -10.08 -2.24
C GLY A 152 -22.87 -10.05 -1.68
N GLY A 153 -22.28 -11.20 -1.36
CA GLY A 153 -20.93 -11.35 -0.82
C GLY A 153 -20.87 -11.67 0.67
N ASP A 154 -21.92 -11.38 1.43
CA ASP A 154 -21.95 -11.58 2.89
C ASP A 154 -22.74 -12.81 3.31
N ASN A 155 -22.46 -13.34 4.50
CA ASN A 155 -23.30 -14.36 5.11
C ASN A 155 -24.65 -13.75 5.50
N GLY A 156 -25.72 -14.31 4.96
CA GLY A 156 -27.08 -13.83 5.17
C GLY A 156 -28.08 -14.94 5.44
N VAL A 157 -29.29 -14.53 5.79
CA VAL A 157 -30.43 -15.41 5.97
C VAL A 157 -31.62 -14.90 5.17
N VAL A 158 -32.31 -15.85 4.55
CA VAL A 158 -33.60 -15.65 3.91
C VAL A 158 -34.67 -16.36 4.75
N VAL A 159 -35.71 -15.63 5.11
CA VAL A 159 -36.90 -16.18 5.79
C VAL A 159 -38.11 -15.93 4.91
N ALA A 160 -39.00 -16.90 4.73
CA ALA A 160 -40.27 -16.67 4.04
C ALA A 160 -41.42 -17.46 4.68
N LYS A 161 -42.62 -16.88 4.69
CA LYS A 161 -43.79 -17.54 5.31
C LYS A 161 -44.27 -18.75 4.50
N LEU A 162 -44.25 -18.65 3.18
CA LEU A 162 -44.68 -19.72 2.27
C LEU A 162 -43.70 -19.87 1.13
N VAL A 163 -43.35 -21.12 0.83
CA VAL A 163 -42.52 -21.49 -0.32
C VAL A 163 -43.31 -22.44 -1.19
N LYS A 164 -43.25 -22.22 -2.50
CA LYS A 164 -43.73 -23.17 -3.50
C LYS A 164 -42.62 -23.47 -4.48
N GLN A 165 -42.13 -24.70 -4.46
CA GLN A 165 -41.12 -25.19 -5.37
C GLN A 165 -41.80 -25.67 -6.66
N TYR A 166 -41.47 -25.03 -7.78
CA TYR A 166 -42.03 -25.34 -9.10
C TYR A 166 -41.19 -26.39 -9.84
N SER A 167 -39.89 -26.43 -9.57
CA SER A 167 -38.90 -27.36 -10.10
C SER A 167 -37.70 -27.46 -9.16
N ASP A 168 -36.71 -28.28 -9.48
CA ASP A 168 -35.43 -28.33 -8.74
C ASP A 168 -34.68 -26.99 -8.74
N THR A 169 -34.93 -26.10 -9.70
CA THR A 169 -34.19 -24.84 -9.84
C THR A 169 -35.00 -23.58 -9.49
N VAL A 170 -36.33 -23.66 -9.41
CA VAL A 170 -37.17 -22.46 -9.24
C VAL A 170 -38.19 -22.62 -8.13
N SER A 171 -38.14 -21.69 -7.17
CA SER A 171 -39.08 -21.59 -6.06
C SER A 171 -39.69 -20.20 -5.96
N GLY A 172 -41.00 -20.11 -5.74
CA GLY A 172 -41.68 -18.88 -5.36
C GLY A 172 -41.73 -18.74 -3.84
N LEU A 173 -41.49 -17.54 -3.35
CA LEU A 173 -41.53 -17.17 -1.93
C LEU A 173 -42.62 -16.11 -1.71
N ARG A 174 -43.39 -16.25 -0.63
CA ARG A 174 -44.37 -15.24 -0.18
C ARG A 174 -44.03 -14.75 1.23
N LYS A 175 -44.14 -13.43 1.44
CA LYS A 175 -43.70 -12.71 2.65
C LYS A 175 -42.26 -13.07 3.00
N VAL A 176 -41.35 -12.65 2.14
CA VAL A 176 -39.92 -12.93 2.27
C VAL A 176 -39.21 -11.78 2.96
N ALA A 177 -38.27 -12.12 3.83
CA ALA A 177 -37.37 -11.21 4.52
C ALA A 177 -35.91 -11.61 4.29
N PHE A 178 -35.05 -10.65 4.00
CA PHE A 178 -33.61 -10.83 3.81
C PHE A 178 -32.83 -10.01 4.83
N THR A 179 -31.86 -10.62 5.51
CA THR A 179 -30.99 -9.91 6.46
C THR A 179 -29.59 -10.53 6.50
N THR A 180 -28.59 -9.72 6.84
CA THR A 180 -27.23 -10.19 7.17
C THR A 180 -26.85 -9.82 8.61
N ASP A 181 -27.84 -9.62 9.47
CA ASP A 181 -27.63 -9.47 10.91
C ASP A 181 -27.08 -10.77 11.50
N GLU A 182 -25.83 -10.73 11.97
CA GLU A 182 -25.12 -11.86 12.58
C GLU A 182 -25.88 -12.48 13.77
N TYR A 183 -26.60 -11.68 14.56
CA TYR A 183 -27.28 -12.18 15.75
C TYR A 183 -28.55 -12.93 15.36
N PHE A 184 -29.30 -12.39 14.41
CA PHE A 184 -30.41 -13.10 13.81
C PHE A 184 -29.93 -14.38 13.11
N ILE A 185 -28.83 -14.33 12.34
CA ILE A 185 -28.24 -15.51 11.66
C ILE A 185 -27.92 -16.62 12.66
N ASN A 186 -27.22 -16.28 13.73
CA ASN A 186 -26.78 -17.19 14.79
C ASN A 186 -27.89 -17.55 15.79
N LYS A 187 -29.15 -17.16 15.54
CA LYS A 187 -30.31 -17.39 16.43
C LYS A 187 -30.10 -16.89 17.86
N LYS A 188 -29.25 -15.86 18.01
CA LYS A 188 -28.98 -15.16 19.26
C LYS A 188 -30.08 -14.14 19.59
N ASP A 189 -30.86 -13.74 18.60
CA ASP A 189 -32.03 -12.87 18.71
C ASP A 189 -33.16 -13.39 17.81
N SER A 190 -34.40 -13.08 18.17
CA SER A 190 -35.63 -13.41 17.43
C SER A 190 -36.02 -12.34 16.41
N VAL A 191 -35.52 -11.11 16.58
CA VAL A 191 -35.77 -9.97 15.69
C VAL A 191 -34.45 -9.52 15.08
N ALA A 192 -34.43 -9.30 13.76
CA ALA A 192 -33.27 -8.75 13.09
C ALA A 192 -33.20 -7.22 13.30
N ASP A 193 -32.00 -6.68 13.48
CA ASP A 193 -31.75 -5.23 13.56
C ASP A 193 -32.30 -4.52 12.30
N TYR A 194 -32.16 -5.16 11.13
CA TYR A 194 -32.77 -4.73 9.88
C TYR A 194 -33.09 -5.92 8.97
N HIS A 195 -34.04 -5.75 8.06
CA HIS A 195 -34.29 -6.68 6.96
C HIS A 195 -34.98 -5.99 5.78
N LEU A 196 -34.79 -6.54 4.58
CA LEU A 196 -35.58 -6.20 3.41
C LEU A 196 -36.78 -7.13 3.33
N GLU A 197 -37.99 -6.58 3.27
CA GLU A 197 -39.23 -7.35 3.20
C GLU A 197 -39.94 -7.16 1.87
N ALA A 198 -40.33 -8.26 1.22
CA ALA A 198 -41.14 -8.25 0.00
C ALA A 198 -42.30 -9.23 0.11
N GLU A 199 -43.46 -8.87 -0.45
CA GLU A 199 -44.64 -9.75 -0.43
C GLU A 199 -44.41 -11.00 -1.30
N VAL A 200 -43.71 -10.86 -2.43
CA VAL A 200 -43.40 -11.95 -3.35
C VAL A 200 -41.95 -11.88 -3.82
N ALA A 201 -41.32 -13.05 -3.94
CA ALA A 201 -40.02 -13.18 -4.58
C ALA A 201 -39.88 -14.50 -5.32
N LYS A 202 -38.97 -14.53 -6.29
CA LYS A 202 -38.58 -15.72 -7.04
C LYS A 202 -37.14 -16.07 -6.69
N PHE A 203 -36.96 -17.25 -6.14
CA PHE A 203 -35.68 -17.86 -5.83
C PHE A 203 -35.26 -18.77 -6.98
N ILE A 204 -34.10 -18.50 -7.58
CA ILE A 204 -33.53 -19.27 -8.69
C ILE A 204 -32.26 -19.93 -8.20
N GLN A 205 -32.25 -21.27 -8.18
CA GLN A 205 -31.14 -22.14 -7.85
C GLN A 205 -30.40 -22.57 -9.12
N GLY A 206 -29.10 -22.87 -9.01
CA GLY A 206 -28.25 -23.29 -10.14
C GLY A 206 -26.87 -22.64 -10.11
N LYS A 207 -26.28 -22.42 -11.29
CA LYS A 207 -25.01 -21.67 -11.46
C LYS A 207 -25.20 -20.18 -11.17
N ASP A 208 -26.31 -19.59 -11.62
CA ASP A 208 -26.62 -18.16 -11.42
C ASP A 208 -27.60 -17.96 -10.25
N ARG A 209 -27.21 -18.36 -9.02
CA ARG A 209 -28.08 -18.25 -7.85
C ARG A 209 -28.49 -16.80 -7.61
N LYS A 210 -29.79 -16.52 -7.65
CA LYS A 210 -30.32 -15.15 -7.51
C LYS A 210 -31.72 -15.14 -6.95
N VAL A 211 -32.05 -14.04 -6.30
CA VAL A 211 -33.40 -13.69 -5.90
C VAL A 211 -33.86 -12.45 -6.62
N VAL A 212 -35.04 -12.55 -7.23
CA VAL A 212 -35.75 -11.41 -7.81
C VAL A 212 -36.99 -11.16 -6.97
N THR A 213 -37.07 -10.00 -6.34
CA THR A 213 -38.23 -9.62 -5.53
C THR A 213 -39.20 -8.76 -6.34
N GLY A 214 -40.47 -8.75 -5.94
CA GLY A 214 -41.35 -7.62 -6.26
C GLY A 214 -40.95 -6.36 -5.46
N PRO A 215 -41.88 -5.41 -5.27
CA PRO A 215 -41.65 -4.25 -4.43
C PRO A 215 -41.12 -4.67 -3.05
N VAL A 216 -39.98 -4.11 -2.68
CA VAL A 216 -39.27 -4.46 -1.45
C VAL A 216 -39.10 -3.22 -0.60
N PHE A 217 -39.36 -3.38 0.69
CA PHE A 217 -39.31 -2.32 1.68
C PHE A 217 -38.24 -2.65 2.71
N MET A 218 -37.44 -1.66 3.07
CA MET A 218 -36.51 -1.84 4.16
C MET A 218 -37.20 -1.61 5.51
N LYS A 219 -36.99 -2.55 6.44
CA LYS A 219 -37.40 -2.44 7.83
C LYS A 219 -36.18 -2.38 8.74
N ILE A 220 -36.21 -1.48 9.72
CA ILE A 220 -35.21 -1.38 10.79
C ILE A 220 -35.96 -1.56 12.10
N TYR A 221 -35.56 -2.53 12.93
CA TYR A 221 -36.29 -2.91 14.15
C TYR A 221 -37.81 -3.08 13.92
N ASN A 222 -38.20 -3.77 12.84
CA ASN A 222 -39.59 -3.96 12.39
C ASN A 222 -40.36 -2.68 11.98
N VAL A 223 -39.73 -1.51 11.94
CA VAL A 223 -40.33 -0.27 11.43
C VAL A 223 -40.05 -0.13 9.94
N THR A 224 -41.10 -0.03 9.12
CA THR A 224 -40.98 0.21 7.68
C THR A 224 -40.44 1.61 7.42
N THR A 225 -39.28 1.67 6.77
CA THR A 225 -38.68 2.93 6.32
C THR A 225 -39.32 3.40 4.99
N PRO A 226 -39.24 4.69 4.65
CA PRO A 226 -39.68 5.18 3.33
C PRO A 226 -38.89 4.61 2.14
N LEU A 227 -37.79 3.90 2.39
CA LEU A 227 -36.94 3.30 1.36
C LEU A 227 -37.63 2.06 0.78
N ALA A 228 -38.23 2.25 -0.39
CA ALA A 228 -38.85 1.21 -1.18
C ALA A 228 -38.18 1.12 -2.56
N LEU A 229 -37.90 -0.10 -3.01
CA LEU A 229 -37.47 -0.37 -4.39
C LEU A 229 -38.62 -1.06 -5.14
N PRO A 230 -38.88 -0.72 -6.41
CA PRO A 230 -39.93 -1.37 -7.20
C PRO A 230 -39.67 -2.87 -7.39
N PHE A 231 -38.40 -3.27 -7.39
CA PHE A 231 -37.91 -4.64 -7.35
C PHE A 231 -36.45 -4.62 -6.87
N ALA A 232 -35.97 -5.73 -6.33
CA ALA A 232 -34.55 -5.94 -6.06
C ALA A 232 -34.04 -7.21 -6.75
N PHE A 233 -32.80 -7.11 -7.23
CA PHE A 233 -32.04 -8.22 -7.78
C PHE A 233 -30.90 -8.53 -6.83
N ILE A 234 -31.03 -9.59 -6.04
CA ILE A 234 -30.04 -9.97 -5.03
C ILE A 234 -29.26 -11.19 -5.57
N PRO A 235 -28.01 -11.01 -6.02
CA PRO A 235 -27.17 -12.14 -6.38
C PRO A 235 -26.80 -12.91 -5.10
N MET A 236 -26.88 -14.24 -5.17
CA MET A 236 -26.60 -15.15 -4.04
C MET A 236 -25.38 -16.06 -4.32
N GLY A 237 -24.68 -15.79 -5.41
CA GLY A 237 -23.42 -16.42 -5.78
C GLY A 237 -22.21 -15.53 -5.50
N SER A 238 -21.02 -16.12 -5.57
CA SER A 238 -19.72 -15.44 -5.38
C SER A 238 -19.23 -14.67 -6.61
N GLU A 239 -20.04 -14.53 -7.66
CA GLU A 239 -19.62 -13.96 -8.95
C GLU A 239 -19.88 -12.46 -9.05
N ARG A 240 -18.92 -11.75 -9.66
CA ARG A 240 -18.95 -10.31 -9.90
C ARG A 240 -20.05 -9.98 -10.90
N SER A 241 -21.00 -9.12 -10.53
CA SER A 241 -22.13 -8.73 -11.38
C SER A 241 -22.10 -7.24 -11.71
N THR A 242 -22.68 -6.86 -12.86
CA THR A 242 -22.86 -5.45 -13.22
C THR A 242 -23.93 -4.83 -12.31
N GLY A 243 -23.68 -3.63 -11.78
CA GLY A 243 -24.61 -2.97 -10.85
C GLY A 243 -24.51 -1.45 -10.89
N LEU A 244 -25.60 -0.78 -10.50
CA LEU A 244 -25.59 0.66 -10.26
C LEU A 244 -24.99 0.94 -8.88
N LEU A 245 -24.14 1.96 -8.79
CA LEU A 245 -23.57 2.46 -7.54
C LEU A 245 -24.46 3.58 -7.02
N LEU A 246 -24.90 3.44 -5.76
CA LEU A 246 -25.81 4.41 -5.15
C LEU A 246 -25.03 5.64 -4.70
N PRO A 247 -25.52 6.85 -5.03
CA PRO A 247 -24.85 8.07 -4.61
C PRO A 247 -25.00 8.33 -3.12
N SER A 248 -24.04 9.09 -2.59
CA SER A 248 -24.19 9.81 -1.32
C SER A 248 -24.74 11.22 -1.56
N PHE A 249 -25.67 11.63 -0.71
CA PHE A 249 -26.21 12.98 -0.69
C PHE A 249 -25.66 13.73 0.52
N GLY A 250 -25.44 15.04 0.39
CA GLY A 250 -25.03 15.86 1.51
C GLY A 250 -24.95 17.34 1.12
N GLU A 251 -24.42 18.14 2.04
CA GLU A 251 -24.20 19.56 1.83
C GLU A 251 -22.75 19.94 2.16
N ARG A 252 -22.20 20.87 1.38
CA ARG A 252 -20.89 21.46 1.64
C ARG A 252 -20.98 22.98 1.48
N GLN A 253 -20.53 23.75 2.47
CA GLN A 253 -20.78 25.20 2.52
C GLN A 253 -20.25 25.97 1.30
N ASP A 254 -19.08 25.61 0.76
CA ASP A 254 -18.42 26.33 -0.34
C ASP A 254 -18.92 25.92 -1.74
N VAL A 255 -19.44 24.70 -1.91
CA VAL A 255 -19.87 24.13 -3.21
C VAL A 255 -21.36 23.72 -3.28
N GLY A 256 -22.11 23.82 -2.17
CA GLY A 256 -23.55 23.57 -2.07
C GLY A 256 -23.93 22.12 -1.75
N PHE A 257 -25.20 21.79 -1.95
CA PHE A 257 -25.72 20.43 -1.89
C PHE A 257 -25.11 19.58 -3.00
N TYR A 258 -24.95 18.29 -2.76
CA TYR A 258 -24.31 17.39 -3.71
C TYR A 258 -24.94 16.02 -3.80
N ILE A 259 -24.71 15.41 -4.97
CA ILE A 259 -24.87 14.00 -5.25
C ILE A 259 -23.48 13.52 -5.65
N GLN A 260 -22.88 12.63 -4.87
CA GLN A 260 -21.53 12.10 -5.13
C GLN A 260 -21.56 10.58 -5.29
N GLY A 261 -20.71 10.05 -6.17
CA GLY A 261 -20.54 8.62 -6.35
C GLY A 261 -21.65 7.91 -7.13
N ALA A 262 -22.54 8.65 -7.81
CA ALA A 262 -23.53 8.04 -8.69
C ALA A 262 -22.81 7.39 -9.87
N GLY A 263 -23.03 6.10 -10.13
CA GLY A 263 -22.26 5.45 -11.19
C GLY A 263 -22.68 4.03 -11.52
N ILE A 264 -21.83 3.36 -12.29
CA ILE A 264 -22.01 1.97 -12.72
C ILE A 264 -20.71 1.19 -12.47
N TYR A 265 -20.87 -0.02 -11.95
CA TYR A 265 -19.83 -1.04 -11.83
C TYR A 265 -20.03 -2.08 -12.94
N ILE A 266 -19.00 -2.31 -13.74
CA ILE A 266 -19.00 -3.23 -14.88
C ILE A 266 -17.83 -4.21 -14.73
N PRO A 267 -18.06 -5.48 -14.38
CA PRO A 267 -17.05 -6.52 -14.49
C PRO A 267 -16.78 -6.84 -15.97
N LEU A 268 -15.53 -6.66 -16.41
CA LEU A 268 -15.07 -6.91 -17.77
C LEU A 268 -14.32 -8.25 -17.82
N GLY A 269 -15.10 -9.33 -17.92
CA GLY A 269 -14.61 -10.72 -17.85
C GLY A 269 -14.08 -11.09 -16.46
N ASP A 270 -13.30 -12.16 -16.39
CA ASP A 270 -12.87 -12.72 -15.10
C ASP A 270 -11.74 -11.93 -14.42
N TYR A 271 -11.05 -11.07 -15.18
CA TYR A 271 -9.76 -10.51 -14.76
C TYR A 271 -9.75 -8.99 -14.62
N MET A 272 -10.81 -8.28 -14.96
CA MET A 272 -10.85 -6.81 -14.93
C MET A 272 -12.24 -6.31 -14.52
N ASP A 273 -12.32 -5.20 -13.81
CA ASP A 273 -13.55 -4.42 -13.67
C ASP A 273 -13.34 -2.97 -14.06
N LEU A 274 -14.45 -2.26 -14.23
CA LEU A 274 -14.51 -0.84 -14.48
C LEU A 274 -15.65 -0.24 -13.64
N THR A 275 -15.29 0.71 -12.79
CA THR A 275 -16.21 1.57 -12.07
C THR A 275 -16.17 2.96 -12.70
N PHE A 276 -17.32 3.49 -13.09
CA PHE A 276 -17.45 4.86 -13.53
C PHE A 276 -18.46 5.59 -12.64
N THR A 277 -18.01 6.64 -11.95
CA THR A 277 -18.87 7.46 -11.07
C THR A 277 -18.76 8.94 -11.39
N GLY A 278 -19.81 9.67 -11.05
CA GLY A 278 -19.90 11.11 -11.22
C GLY A 278 -20.43 11.81 -9.97
N ASP A 279 -19.97 13.04 -9.80
CA ASP A 279 -20.31 13.94 -8.72
C ASP A 279 -20.91 15.22 -9.30
N ILE A 280 -22.01 15.70 -8.71
CA ILE A 280 -22.67 16.96 -9.10
C ILE A 280 -22.98 17.77 -7.84
N PHE A 281 -22.68 19.07 -7.90
CA PHE A 281 -22.91 20.02 -6.81
C PHE A 281 -23.78 21.19 -7.29
N THR A 282 -24.64 21.71 -6.41
CA THR A 282 -25.60 22.77 -6.78
C THR A 282 -24.95 24.11 -7.12
N LYS A 283 -23.74 24.42 -6.65
CA LYS A 283 -22.98 25.63 -7.06
C LYS A 283 -22.17 25.45 -8.35
N GLY A 284 -22.41 24.36 -9.10
CA GLY A 284 -21.82 24.14 -10.43
C GLY A 284 -20.47 23.42 -10.44
N SER A 285 -20.04 22.86 -9.30
CA SER A 285 -18.91 21.92 -9.27
C SER A 285 -19.36 20.54 -9.75
N TYR A 286 -18.45 19.79 -10.37
CA TYR A 286 -18.70 18.40 -10.77
C TYR A 286 -17.40 17.60 -10.87
N GLY A 287 -17.51 16.29 -10.71
CA GLY A 287 -16.40 15.35 -10.76
C GLY A 287 -16.74 14.12 -11.59
N LEU A 288 -15.74 13.55 -12.25
CA LEU A 288 -15.82 12.28 -12.97
C LEU A 288 -14.67 11.39 -12.49
N HIS A 289 -15.00 10.16 -12.16
CA HIS A 289 -14.06 9.19 -11.64
C HIS A 289 -14.18 7.89 -12.42
N ALA A 290 -13.06 7.40 -12.94
CA ALA A 290 -12.94 6.10 -13.56
C ALA A 290 -11.94 5.27 -12.77
N GLN A 291 -12.34 4.08 -12.34
CA GLN A 291 -11.49 3.16 -11.60
C GLN A 291 -11.55 1.77 -12.22
N SER A 292 -10.43 1.09 -12.31
CA SER A 292 -10.36 -0.27 -12.84
C SER A 292 -9.35 -1.08 -12.04
N GLN A 293 -9.75 -2.26 -11.59
CA GLN A 293 -8.87 -3.24 -11.00
C GLN A 293 -8.77 -4.43 -11.93
N TYR A 294 -7.53 -4.85 -12.21
CA TYR A 294 -7.28 -6.01 -13.04
C TYR A 294 -6.27 -6.95 -12.39
N ARG A 295 -6.56 -8.24 -12.47
CA ARG A 295 -5.72 -9.29 -11.90
C ARG A 295 -5.88 -10.58 -12.67
N LYS A 296 -4.76 -11.06 -13.20
CA LYS A 296 -4.64 -12.40 -13.75
C LYS A 296 -3.57 -13.16 -12.99
N ARG A 297 -4.00 -14.18 -12.24
CA ARG A 297 -3.13 -14.99 -11.38
C ARG A 297 -1.92 -15.51 -12.18
N TYR A 298 -0.73 -15.39 -11.60
CA TYR A 298 0.55 -15.80 -12.21
C TYR A 298 0.96 -15.02 -13.47
N LYS A 299 0.27 -13.91 -13.80
CA LYS A 299 0.63 -13.04 -14.93
C LYS A 299 0.87 -11.61 -14.48
N PHE A 300 -0.16 -10.94 -13.99
CA PHE A 300 -0.06 -9.54 -13.59
C PHE A 300 -1.23 -9.13 -12.70
N SER A 301 -1.05 -8.03 -11.98
CA SER A 301 -2.10 -7.35 -11.24
C SER A 301 -1.85 -5.86 -11.26
N GLY A 302 -2.91 -5.07 -11.22
CA GLY A 302 -2.79 -3.63 -11.10
C GLY A 302 -4.13 -2.95 -10.94
N ASP A 303 -4.04 -1.65 -10.78
CA ASP A 303 -5.15 -0.75 -10.53
C ASP A 303 -4.91 0.53 -11.31
N PHE A 304 -5.99 1.10 -11.82
CA PHE A 304 -6.01 2.33 -12.57
C PHE A 304 -7.10 3.22 -11.99
N SER A 305 -6.77 4.47 -11.70
CA SER A 305 -7.76 5.49 -11.38
C SER A 305 -7.48 6.78 -12.15
N PHE A 306 -8.53 7.37 -12.67
CA PHE A 306 -8.51 8.67 -13.28
C PHE A 306 -9.61 9.52 -12.65
N ASP A 307 -9.20 10.59 -11.99
CA ASP A 307 -10.07 11.55 -11.34
C ASP A 307 -9.97 12.86 -12.11
N TRP A 308 -11.10 13.43 -12.50
CA TRP A 308 -11.17 14.75 -13.11
C TRP A 308 -12.30 15.55 -12.46
N GLU A 309 -11.94 16.68 -11.89
CA GLU A 309 -12.87 17.51 -11.12
C GLU A 309 -12.80 18.95 -11.61
N ARG A 310 -13.96 19.59 -11.63
CA ARG A 310 -14.07 21.03 -11.78
C ARG A 310 -14.73 21.58 -10.53
N ARG A 311 -13.95 22.37 -9.78
CA ARG A 311 -14.43 23.03 -8.57
C ARG A 311 -14.77 24.49 -8.87
N VAL A 312 -15.97 24.88 -8.49
CA VAL A 312 -16.52 26.24 -8.58
C VAL A 312 -16.92 26.68 -7.19
N THR A 313 -16.33 27.77 -6.73
CA THR A 313 -16.63 28.38 -5.41
C THR A 313 -16.97 29.86 -5.58
N GLY A 314 -17.74 30.40 -4.65
CA GLY A 314 -18.19 31.81 -4.69
C GLY A 314 -19.32 32.06 -5.68
N ILE A 315 -19.75 33.31 -5.79
CA ILE A 315 -20.86 33.73 -6.65
C ILE A 315 -20.28 34.43 -7.88
N LYS A 316 -20.69 34.01 -9.08
CA LYS A 316 -20.22 34.59 -10.34
C LYS A 316 -20.48 36.11 -10.34
N GLY A 317 -19.42 36.90 -10.55
CA GLY A 317 -19.48 38.37 -10.52
C GLY A 317 -18.93 39.00 -9.24
N LEU A 318 -18.70 38.22 -8.17
CA LEU A 318 -18.00 38.69 -6.97
C LEU A 318 -16.51 38.31 -7.02
N SER A 319 -15.70 39.04 -6.25
CA SER A 319 -14.26 38.78 -6.10
C SER A 319 -13.93 37.41 -5.51
N SER A 320 -14.88 36.77 -4.83
CA SER A 320 -14.74 35.43 -4.25
C SER A 320 -14.97 34.29 -5.25
N TYR A 321 -15.33 34.60 -6.51
CA TYR A 321 -15.57 33.59 -7.53
C TYR A 321 -14.26 32.94 -7.99
N SER A 322 -14.16 31.62 -7.86
CA SER A 322 -13.00 30.86 -8.34
C SER A 322 -13.44 29.62 -9.12
N LYS A 323 -12.66 29.28 -10.14
CA LYS A 323 -12.78 28.04 -10.91
C LYS A 323 -11.43 27.34 -10.93
N THR A 324 -11.39 26.14 -10.39
CA THR A 324 -10.19 25.29 -10.43
C THR A 324 -10.51 24.00 -11.18
N GLN A 325 -9.62 23.62 -12.10
CA GLN A 325 -9.65 22.30 -12.73
C GLN A 325 -8.60 21.43 -12.05
N LEU A 326 -9.04 20.27 -11.57
CA LEU A 326 -8.21 19.33 -10.82
C LEU A 326 -8.22 17.99 -11.55
N TYR A 327 -7.08 17.33 -11.58
CA TYR A 327 -6.98 16.00 -12.18
C TYR A 327 -5.96 15.14 -11.44
N ARG A 328 -6.20 13.84 -11.45
CA ARG A 328 -5.25 12.83 -10.98
C ARG A 328 -5.33 11.60 -11.88
N LEU A 329 -4.16 11.18 -12.35
CA LEU A 329 -3.95 9.91 -13.01
C LEU A 329 -3.11 9.04 -12.08
N TYR A 330 -3.68 7.92 -11.68
CA TYR A 330 -3.01 6.91 -10.90
C TYR A 330 -3.04 5.57 -11.63
N TRP A 331 -1.88 4.94 -11.79
CA TRP A 331 -1.78 3.63 -12.41
C TRP A 331 -0.68 2.82 -11.74
N SER A 332 -1.09 1.73 -11.12
CA SER A 332 -0.19 0.73 -10.55
C SER A 332 -0.27 -0.53 -11.40
N HIS A 333 0.89 -1.06 -11.79
CA HIS A 333 1.00 -2.33 -12.49
C HIS A 333 2.17 -3.13 -11.91
N ARG A 334 1.91 -4.41 -11.63
CA ARG A 334 2.92 -5.37 -11.22
C ARG A 334 2.77 -6.66 -11.99
N GLN A 335 3.79 -6.99 -12.78
CA GLN A 335 3.91 -8.31 -13.37
C GLN A 335 4.34 -9.33 -12.30
N ASP A 336 3.74 -10.53 -12.33
CA ASP A 336 4.16 -11.64 -11.48
C ASP A 336 5.49 -12.21 -12.01
N SER A 337 6.49 -12.41 -11.13
CA SER A 337 7.78 -12.98 -11.53
C SER A 337 7.66 -14.40 -12.08
N LYS A 338 6.56 -15.12 -11.76
CA LYS A 338 6.25 -16.43 -12.34
C LYS A 338 5.87 -16.36 -13.82
N ALA A 339 5.43 -15.20 -14.31
CA ALA A 339 5.07 -15.01 -15.71
C ALA A 339 6.33 -14.97 -16.60
N ASN A 340 7.36 -14.24 -16.13
CA ASN A 340 8.68 -14.21 -16.73
C ASN A 340 9.70 -13.73 -15.68
N PRO A 341 10.61 -14.59 -15.20
CA PRO A 341 11.61 -14.19 -14.21
C PRO A 341 12.72 -13.30 -14.80
N ASN A 342 12.85 -13.29 -16.12
CA ASN A 342 13.92 -12.58 -16.84
C ASN A 342 13.47 -11.23 -17.41
N LEU A 343 12.18 -10.93 -17.40
CA LEU A 343 11.62 -9.66 -17.86
C LEU A 343 10.47 -9.25 -16.93
N ILE A 344 10.71 -8.23 -16.11
CA ILE A 344 9.75 -7.71 -15.14
C ILE A 344 9.38 -6.29 -15.56
N PHE A 345 8.10 -6.11 -15.88
CA PHE A 345 7.48 -4.80 -16.06
C PHE A 345 6.76 -4.37 -14.78
N SER A 346 6.99 -3.13 -14.36
CA SER A 346 6.22 -2.48 -13.29
C SER A 346 5.96 -1.01 -13.61
N ALA A 347 4.81 -0.53 -13.15
CA ALA A 347 4.45 0.88 -13.24
C ALA A 347 3.84 1.33 -11.91
N ASN A 348 4.21 2.54 -11.48
CA ASN A 348 3.57 3.27 -10.41
C ASN A 348 3.53 4.73 -10.86
N VAL A 349 2.46 5.09 -11.57
CA VAL A 349 2.21 6.44 -12.05
C VAL A 349 1.26 7.11 -11.06
N ASN A 350 1.66 8.26 -10.54
CA ASN A 350 0.82 9.17 -9.77
C ASN A 350 1.13 10.58 -10.28
N TYR A 351 0.32 11.05 -11.21
CA TYR A 351 0.41 12.37 -11.81
C TYR A 351 -0.82 13.16 -11.40
N THR A 352 -0.65 14.31 -10.75
CA THR A 352 -1.78 15.09 -10.24
C THR A 352 -1.55 16.57 -10.46
N SER A 353 -2.62 17.33 -10.71
CA SER A 353 -2.54 18.79 -10.68
C SER A 353 -2.05 19.28 -9.32
N SER A 354 -1.31 20.39 -9.28
CA SER A 354 -0.66 20.90 -8.05
C SER A 354 -1.61 21.22 -6.88
N LYS A 355 -2.90 21.41 -7.16
CA LYS A 355 -3.94 21.70 -6.16
C LYS A 355 -4.81 20.49 -5.81
N PHE A 356 -4.66 19.35 -6.47
CA PHE A 356 -5.57 18.19 -6.35
C PHE A 356 -5.83 17.78 -4.90
N TYR A 357 -4.76 17.56 -4.13
CA TYR A 357 -4.91 17.10 -2.75
C TYR A 357 -5.53 18.15 -1.81
N ARG A 358 -5.32 19.45 -2.07
CA ARG A 358 -5.79 20.53 -1.19
C ARG A 358 -7.19 21.03 -1.55
N GLU A 359 -7.54 21.04 -2.83
CA GLU A 359 -8.77 21.64 -3.36
C GLU A 359 -9.78 20.62 -3.89
N GLY A 360 -9.52 19.32 -3.77
CA GLY A 360 -10.43 18.27 -4.25
C GLY A 360 -11.87 18.39 -3.73
N LEU A 361 -12.81 17.84 -4.48
CA LEU A 361 -14.23 17.80 -4.12
C LEU A 361 -14.49 16.83 -2.96
N SER A 362 -13.66 15.80 -2.81
CA SER A 362 -13.74 14.82 -1.71
C SER A 362 -12.97 15.25 -0.45
N ASN A 363 -13.59 15.06 0.73
CA ASN A 363 -12.95 15.27 2.04
C ASN A 363 -11.88 14.23 2.36
N TYR A 364 -11.78 13.17 1.55
CA TYR A 364 -10.85 12.08 1.77
C TYR A 364 -9.41 12.59 1.93
N ASN A 365 -8.97 13.51 1.09
CA ASN A 365 -7.59 14.02 1.12
C ASN A 365 -7.24 14.82 2.39
N LEU A 366 -8.24 15.48 2.98
CA LEU A 366 -8.09 16.17 4.27
C LEU A 366 -8.02 15.13 5.40
N ILE A 367 -9.00 14.23 5.48
CA ILE A 367 -9.05 13.24 6.56
C ILE A 367 -7.85 12.28 6.52
N SER A 368 -7.40 11.89 5.33
CA SER A 368 -6.25 11.01 5.14
C SER A 368 -4.92 11.72 5.35
N GLY A 369 -4.88 13.06 5.42
CA GLY A 369 -3.64 13.84 5.50
C GLY A 369 -2.88 13.98 4.18
N ASN A 370 -3.45 13.53 3.05
CA ASN A 370 -2.86 13.72 1.72
C ASN A 370 -2.61 15.19 1.38
N VAL A 371 -3.30 16.13 2.03
CA VAL A 371 -3.06 17.58 1.87
C VAL A 371 -1.64 18.03 2.25
N LEU A 372 -0.92 17.23 3.04
CA LEU A 372 0.48 17.47 3.39
C LEU A 372 1.46 16.94 2.33
N GLN A 373 0.96 16.24 1.30
CA GLN A 373 1.78 15.71 0.23
C GLN A 373 2.20 16.84 -0.71
N ASN A 374 3.49 17.17 -0.66
CA ASN A 374 4.08 18.24 -1.46
C ASN A 374 4.79 17.73 -2.72
N THR A 375 4.78 16.42 -2.98
CA THR A 375 5.42 15.84 -4.16
C THR A 375 4.53 14.77 -4.80
N ALA A 376 4.53 14.70 -6.12
CA ALA A 376 4.02 13.57 -6.88
C ALA A 376 5.15 12.95 -7.69
N GLN A 377 5.27 11.64 -7.59
CA GLN A 377 6.29 10.88 -8.28
C GLN A 377 5.63 9.77 -9.09
N SER A 378 6.18 9.51 -10.26
CA SER A 378 5.80 8.38 -11.09
C SER A 378 7.04 7.65 -11.55
N SER A 379 6.93 6.33 -11.67
CA SER A 379 7.97 5.47 -12.20
C SER A 379 7.37 4.37 -13.06
N ILE A 380 7.94 4.15 -14.23
CA ILE A 380 7.67 2.99 -15.07
C ILE A 380 9.02 2.33 -15.29
N SER A 381 9.12 1.05 -14.96
CA SER A 381 10.37 0.31 -15.07
C SER A 381 10.19 -0.99 -15.84
N ILE A 382 11.15 -1.27 -16.72
CA ILE A 382 11.32 -2.55 -17.40
C ILE A 382 12.69 -3.07 -16.99
N ASN A 383 12.73 -4.21 -16.32
CA ASN A 383 13.97 -4.87 -15.91
C ASN A 383 14.12 -6.17 -16.68
N LYS A 384 15.25 -6.34 -17.37
CA LYS A 384 15.60 -7.54 -18.12
C LYS A 384 16.91 -8.12 -17.61
N THR A 385 16.89 -9.37 -17.18
CA THR A 385 18.09 -10.15 -16.90
C THR A 385 18.35 -11.06 -18.10
N PHE A 386 19.59 -11.11 -18.59
CA PHE A 386 19.94 -11.95 -19.73
C PHE A 386 20.53 -13.28 -19.20
N PRO A 387 19.77 -14.39 -19.26
CA PRO A 387 20.23 -15.67 -18.72
C PRO A 387 21.54 -16.12 -19.37
N ASN A 388 22.37 -16.82 -18.61
CA ASN A 388 23.70 -17.30 -19.05
C ASN A 388 24.69 -16.18 -19.45
N THR A 389 24.40 -14.93 -19.11
CA THR A 389 25.33 -13.82 -19.28
C THR A 389 25.44 -13.04 -17.95
N PRO A 390 26.53 -12.29 -17.73
CA PRO A 390 26.63 -11.43 -16.56
C PRO A 390 25.77 -10.16 -16.67
N PHE A 391 25.03 -9.95 -17.76
CA PHE A 391 24.35 -8.69 -18.03
C PHE A 391 22.90 -8.65 -17.52
N SER A 392 22.52 -7.48 -17.02
CA SER A 392 21.14 -7.07 -16.81
C SER A 392 20.94 -5.65 -17.34
N ALA A 393 19.76 -5.36 -17.86
CA ALA A 393 19.38 -4.05 -18.35
C ALA A 393 18.10 -3.58 -17.65
N SER A 394 18.02 -2.30 -17.33
CA SER A 394 16.81 -1.64 -16.88
C SER A 394 16.55 -0.38 -17.68
N VAL A 395 15.29 -0.16 -18.03
CA VAL A 395 14.81 1.10 -18.60
C VAL A 395 13.82 1.67 -17.61
N ASN A 396 14.06 2.90 -17.18
CA ASN A 396 13.26 3.62 -16.21
C ASN A 396 12.78 4.92 -16.84
N LEU A 397 11.48 5.15 -16.74
CA LEU A 397 10.84 6.42 -17.04
C LEU A 397 10.36 6.98 -15.70
N SER A 398 10.74 8.20 -15.36
CA SER A 398 10.29 8.81 -14.11
C SER A 398 9.79 10.23 -14.31
N HIS A 399 8.88 10.59 -13.43
CA HIS A 399 8.36 11.94 -13.28
C HIS A 399 8.42 12.29 -11.79
N SER A 400 8.83 13.52 -11.49
CA SER A 400 8.78 14.08 -10.14
C SER A 400 8.32 15.52 -10.25
N GLN A 401 7.28 15.85 -9.50
CA GLN A 401 6.74 17.19 -9.36
C GLN A 401 6.76 17.57 -7.89
N THR A 402 7.15 18.80 -7.61
CA THR A 402 7.08 19.39 -6.27
C THR A 402 6.08 20.53 -6.30
N TYR A 403 5.13 20.51 -5.38
CA TYR A 403 4.11 21.55 -5.24
C TYR A 403 4.67 22.68 -4.40
N GLY A 404 4.90 23.84 -5.03
CA GLY A 404 5.28 25.06 -4.33
C GLY A 404 4.07 25.81 -3.76
N ASN A 405 4.32 26.74 -2.84
CA ASN A 405 3.34 27.73 -2.36
C ASN A 405 3.23 28.96 -3.29
N SER A 406 4.03 29.05 -4.35
CA SER A 406 4.00 30.15 -5.32
C SER A 406 3.00 29.88 -6.45
N SER A 407 2.35 30.94 -6.92
CA SER A 407 1.34 31.00 -7.99
C SER A 407 1.50 29.99 -9.15
N ASP A 408 0.35 29.56 -9.68
CA ASP A 408 0.10 28.41 -10.57
C ASP A 408 1.07 28.18 -11.75
N ALA A 409 1.80 29.19 -12.24
CA ALA A 409 2.56 29.12 -13.48
C ALA A 409 3.97 28.49 -13.37
N ASN A 410 4.53 28.33 -12.16
CA ASN A 410 5.95 27.99 -11.98
C ASN A 410 6.24 26.71 -11.19
N ASN A 411 5.27 25.80 -11.03
CA ASN A 411 5.54 24.52 -10.37
C ASN A 411 6.51 23.67 -11.21
N PRO A 412 7.73 23.38 -10.71
CA PRO A 412 8.73 22.67 -11.49
C PRO A 412 8.34 21.19 -11.61
N VAL A 413 8.39 20.70 -12.84
CA VAL A 413 8.16 19.32 -13.22
C VAL A 413 9.44 18.76 -13.81
N THR A 414 9.93 17.66 -13.25
CA THR A 414 11.12 16.98 -13.74
C THR A 414 10.75 15.62 -14.31
N PHE A 415 11.11 15.39 -15.57
CA PHE A 415 10.97 14.11 -16.24
C PHE A 415 12.35 13.50 -16.52
N THR A 416 12.48 12.19 -16.32
CA THR A 416 13.64 11.43 -16.82
C THR A 416 13.14 10.43 -17.87
N LEU A 417 13.28 10.78 -19.15
CA LEU A 417 12.64 10.10 -20.28
C LEU A 417 13.60 9.97 -21.49
N PRO A 418 14.23 8.81 -21.71
CA PRO A 418 14.37 7.66 -20.81
C PRO A 418 15.63 7.73 -19.94
N SER A 419 15.68 6.90 -18.89
CA SER A 419 16.92 6.43 -18.29
C SER A 419 17.10 4.95 -18.61
N MET A 420 18.28 4.56 -19.07
CA MET A 420 18.65 3.17 -19.33
C MET A 420 19.91 2.83 -18.57
N VAL A 421 19.93 1.71 -17.88
CA VAL A 421 21.09 1.21 -17.15
C VAL A 421 21.37 -0.22 -17.58
N VAL A 422 22.60 -0.51 -18.00
CA VAL A 422 23.06 -1.89 -18.21
C VAL A 422 24.14 -2.19 -17.20
N ASN A 423 23.94 -3.22 -16.39
CA ASN A 423 24.88 -3.68 -15.39
C ASN A 423 25.48 -5.02 -15.82
N MET A 424 26.79 -5.15 -15.67
CA MET A 424 27.50 -6.42 -15.72
C MET A 424 27.83 -6.84 -14.29
N SER A 425 27.33 -8.00 -13.88
CA SER A 425 27.72 -8.64 -12.62
C SER A 425 29.23 -8.88 -12.60
N ARG A 426 29.78 -9.01 -11.39
CA ARG A 426 31.23 -9.15 -11.22
C ARG A 426 31.74 -10.40 -11.93
N ILE A 427 32.59 -10.19 -12.92
CA ILE A 427 33.37 -11.26 -13.56
C ILE A 427 34.80 -11.25 -13.01
N TYR A 428 35.50 -12.37 -13.15
CA TYR A 428 36.91 -12.49 -12.76
C TYR A 428 37.72 -12.88 -14.01
N PRO A 429 38.15 -11.89 -14.82
CA PRO A 429 38.69 -12.15 -16.15
C PRO A 429 39.93 -13.06 -16.15
N PHE A 430 40.70 -13.05 -15.06
CA PHE A 430 41.94 -13.82 -14.91
C PHE A 430 41.79 -15.06 -14.03
N ALA A 431 40.56 -15.40 -13.60
CA ALA A 431 40.33 -16.62 -12.82
C ALA A 431 40.42 -17.86 -13.73
N PRO A 432 41.02 -18.97 -13.25
CA PRO A 432 41.01 -20.22 -14.01
C PRO A 432 39.58 -20.76 -14.14
N LYS A 433 39.28 -21.42 -15.27
CA LYS A 433 37.97 -22.06 -15.49
C LYS A 433 37.67 -23.17 -14.48
N VAL A 434 38.71 -23.82 -13.95
CA VAL A 434 38.64 -24.90 -12.97
C VAL A 434 39.69 -24.63 -11.88
N GLY A 435 39.31 -24.80 -10.61
CA GLY A 435 40.18 -24.60 -9.45
C GLY A 435 39.93 -23.29 -8.68
N ALA A 436 40.61 -23.15 -7.54
CA ALA A 436 40.46 -21.99 -6.67
C ALA A 436 41.27 -20.79 -7.18
N LYS A 437 40.70 -19.59 -7.04
CA LYS A 437 41.40 -18.31 -7.35
C LYS A 437 42.54 -18.10 -6.35
N ARG A 438 43.71 -17.69 -6.84
CA ARG A 438 44.90 -17.45 -6.02
C ARG A 438 45.53 -16.09 -6.33
N GLY A 439 46.02 -15.45 -5.27
CA GLY A 439 46.74 -14.18 -5.37
C GLY A 439 45.86 -13.00 -5.81
N LEU A 440 46.49 -11.86 -6.04
CA LEU A 440 45.78 -10.62 -6.38
C LEU A 440 45.27 -10.62 -7.82
N LEU A 441 46.00 -11.22 -8.77
CA LEU A 441 45.66 -11.16 -10.20
C LEU A 441 44.38 -11.95 -10.51
N GLN A 442 44.26 -13.19 -10.04
CA GLN A 442 43.07 -14.03 -10.28
C GLN A 442 41.85 -13.54 -9.49
N ASN A 443 42.07 -12.76 -8.42
CA ASN A 443 41.03 -12.15 -7.60
C ASN A 443 40.55 -10.79 -8.13
N ILE A 444 41.09 -10.30 -9.26
CA ILE A 444 40.56 -9.08 -9.90
C ILE A 444 39.14 -9.34 -10.36
N GLY A 445 38.19 -8.80 -9.61
CA GLY A 445 36.81 -8.63 -10.00
C GLY A 445 36.66 -7.39 -10.87
N MET A 446 35.92 -7.53 -11.96
CA MET A 446 35.55 -6.43 -12.86
C MET A 446 34.02 -6.31 -12.90
N THR A 447 33.50 -5.10 -12.70
CA THR A 447 32.10 -4.76 -12.96
C THR A 447 32.03 -3.66 -14.00
N TYR A 448 30.95 -3.63 -14.77
CA TYR A 448 30.67 -2.60 -15.77
C TYR A 448 29.26 -2.08 -15.60
N ASN A 449 29.12 -0.76 -15.67
CA ASN A 449 27.85 -0.06 -15.65
C ASN A 449 27.78 0.91 -16.82
N PHE A 450 26.77 0.75 -17.65
CA PHE A 450 26.36 1.72 -18.66
C PHE A 450 25.15 2.46 -18.12
N ASN A 451 25.15 3.79 -18.22
CA ASN A 451 24.04 4.65 -17.83
C ASN A 451 23.78 5.66 -18.95
N LEU A 452 22.59 5.63 -19.52
CA LEU A 452 22.08 6.65 -20.42
C LEU A 452 20.95 7.36 -19.69
N GLN A 453 20.94 8.68 -19.73
CA GLN A 453 19.88 9.45 -19.10
C GLN A 453 19.56 10.69 -19.91
N ASN A 454 18.26 10.95 -20.05
CA ASN A 454 17.72 12.20 -20.57
C ASN A 454 16.85 12.83 -19.47
N LEU A 455 17.26 14.00 -18.99
CA LEU A 455 16.62 14.78 -17.96
C LEU A 455 15.95 16.00 -18.57
N ILE A 456 14.67 16.18 -18.30
CA ILE A 456 13.86 17.27 -18.78
C ILE A 456 13.31 18.03 -17.58
N GLN A 457 13.55 19.34 -17.53
CA GLN A 457 13.01 20.25 -16.51
C GLN A 457 12.07 21.23 -17.19
N THR A 458 10.80 21.22 -16.79
CA THR A 458 9.72 22.02 -17.37
C THR A 458 8.77 22.51 -16.27
N THR A 459 7.73 23.24 -16.63
CA THR A 459 6.67 23.70 -15.72
C THR A 459 5.38 22.92 -15.97
N GLU A 460 4.46 22.91 -15.00
CA GLU A 460 3.13 22.27 -15.13
C GLU A 460 2.36 22.71 -16.39
N GLU A 461 2.49 23.98 -16.80
CA GLU A 461 1.84 24.53 -18.01
C GLU A 461 2.44 24.02 -19.32
N ASP A 462 3.75 23.78 -19.33
CA ASP A 462 4.49 23.37 -20.53
C ASP A 462 4.56 21.83 -20.69
N VAL A 463 4.09 21.04 -19.71
CA VAL A 463 4.03 19.58 -19.80
C VAL A 463 3.20 19.13 -21.02
N PHE A 464 3.70 18.14 -21.76
CA PHE A 464 3.10 17.63 -23.01
C PHE A 464 3.05 18.64 -24.17
N THR A 465 3.70 19.80 -24.04
CA THR A 465 3.91 20.74 -25.15
C THR A 465 5.31 20.56 -25.76
N LYS A 466 5.59 21.23 -26.89
CA LYS A 466 6.93 21.21 -27.51
C LYS A 466 8.00 21.85 -26.61
N LYS A 467 7.64 22.88 -25.86
CA LYS A 467 8.55 23.62 -24.97
C LYS A 467 9.15 22.76 -23.86
N MET A 468 8.49 21.65 -23.52
CA MET A 468 8.99 20.68 -22.56
C MET A 468 10.42 20.23 -22.88
N PHE A 469 10.79 20.09 -24.15
CA PHE A 469 12.10 19.55 -24.54
C PHE A 469 13.22 20.58 -24.70
N ASP A 470 12.91 21.88 -24.64
CA ASP A 470 13.88 22.94 -24.95
C ASP A 470 15.10 22.90 -24.01
N ASN A 471 14.87 22.55 -22.74
CA ASN A 471 15.88 22.44 -21.69
C ASN A 471 16.33 20.99 -21.40
N ALA A 472 16.11 20.06 -22.33
CA ALA A 472 16.48 18.66 -22.14
C ALA A 472 18.00 18.48 -22.07
N LYS A 473 18.49 17.86 -20.99
CA LYS A 473 19.89 17.47 -20.79
C LYS A 473 20.04 15.97 -20.99
N ASN A 474 20.89 15.59 -21.93
CA ASN A 474 21.20 14.18 -22.19
C ASN A 474 22.67 13.89 -21.88
N GLY A 475 22.96 12.62 -21.57
CA GLY A 475 24.32 12.13 -21.42
C GLY A 475 24.37 10.62 -21.41
N ILE A 476 25.56 10.08 -21.67
CA ILE A 476 25.88 8.67 -21.47
C ILE A 476 27.11 8.58 -20.55
N LYS A 477 27.09 7.63 -19.60
CA LYS A 477 28.19 7.34 -18.69
C LYS A 477 28.49 5.85 -18.70
N HIS A 478 29.73 5.51 -18.99
CA HIS A 478 30.31 4.19 -18.81
C HIS A 478 31.13 4.20 -17.52
N SER A 479 31.03 3.15 -16.71
CA SER A 479 31.79 3.01 -15.47
C SER A 479 32.28 1.59 -15.33
N ILE A 480 33.60 1.42 -15.28
CA ILE A 480 34.27 0.15 -15.06
C ILE A 480 34.91 0.22 -13.68
N ASN A 481 34.61 -0.75 -12.82
CA ASN A 481 35.25 -0.87 -11.52
C ASN A 481 36.04 -2.17 -11.44
N PHE A 482 37.29 -2.05 -11.00
CA PHE A 482 38.18 -3.15 -10.70
C PHE A 482 38.35 -3.24 -9.20
N ASN A 483 38.31 -4.45 -8.65
CA ASN A 483 38.60 -4.69 -7.25
C ASN A 483 39.35 -6.01 -7.08
N THR A 484 40.39 -6.01 -6.26
CA THR A 484 41.10 -7.21 -5.82
C THR A 484 41.45 -7.07 -4.35
N GLY A 485 41.81 -8.17 -3.69
CA GLY A 485 42.21 -8.13 -2.31
C GLY A 485 42.75 -9.47 -1.83
N THR A 486 43.41 -9.41 -0.69
CA THR A 486 43.93 -10.56 0.04
C THR A 486 43.99 -10.22 1.52
N THR A 487 43.96 -11.23 2.38
CA THR A 487 44.20 -11.03 3.81
C THR A 487 45.66 -11.28 4.11
N ILE A 488 46.36 -10.29 4.67
CA ILE A 488 47.74 -10.42 5.12
C ILE A 488 47.75 -10.95 6.55
N PHE A 489 48.54 -11.99 6.82
CA PHE A 489 48.66 -12.66 8.13
C PHE A 489 47.33 -13.12 8.77
N ASN A 490 46.26 -13.29 7.99
CA ASN A 490 44.89 -13.57 8.46
C ASN A 490 44.23 -12.48 9.34
N TYR A 491 44.91 -11.36 9.63
CA TYR A 491 44.40 -10.28 10.50
C TYR A 491 44.08 -8.99 9.75
N PHE A 492 44.67 -8.81 8.57
CA PHE A 492 44.64 -7.55 7.84
C PHE A 492 44.10 -7.75 6.42
N PRO A 493 42.78 -7.71 6.23
CA PRO A 493 42.21 -7.62 4.89
C PRO A 493 42.72 -6.36 4.18
N VAL A 494 43.43 -6.57 3.06
CA VAL A 494 43.87 -5.53 2.14
C VAL A 494 43.06 -5.62 0.87
N SER A 495 42.55 -4.48 0.41
CA SER A 495 41.85 -4.37 -0.86
C SER A 495 42.50 -3.30 -1.73
N PHE A 496 42.51 -3.54 -3.04
CA PHE A 496 42.92 -2.60 -4.06
C PHE A 496 41.77 -2.43 -5.04
N GLY A 497 41.50 -1.20 -5.43
CA GLY A 497 40.42 -0.86 -6.34
C GLY A 497 40.85 0.17 -7.37
N GLY A 498 40.18 0.16 -8.50
CA GLY A 498 40.29 1.18 -9.53
C GLY A 498 38.93 1.47 -10.12
N ASN A 499 38.62 2.74 -10.33
CA ASN A 499 37.44 3.15 -11.08
C ASN A 499 37.90 3.85 -12.36
N TYR A 500 37.24 3.52 -13.47
CA TYR A 500 37.39 4.20 -14.75
C TYR A 500 36.01 4.62 -15.23
N GLN A 501 35.87 5.88 -15.62
CA GLN A 501 34.62 6.46 -16.09
C GLN A 501 34.84 7.15 -17.43
N ASP A 502 33.96 6.90 -18.39
CA ASP A 502 33.89 7.60 -19.68
C ASP A 502 32.50 8.23 -19.81
N VAL A 503 32.45 9.55 -20.02
CA VAL A 503 31.20 10.31 -20.13
C VAL A 503 31.10 10.94 -21.48
N TRP A 504 29.96 10.75 -22.15
CA TRP A 504 29.66 11.28 -23.47
C TRP A 504 28.53 12.30 -23.38
N TYR A 505 28.72 13.43 -24.05
CA TYR A 505 27.72 14.47 -24.22
C TYR A 505 27.55 14.85 -25.68
N LEU A 506 26.34 15.30 -26.02
CA LEU A 506 25.96 15.81 -27.34
C LEU A 506 26.01 17.35 -27.41
N LYS A 507 26.34 18.00 -26.29
CA LYS A 507 26.50 19.44 -26.18
C LYS A 507 27.67 19.76 -25.26
N THR A 508 28.41 20.80 -25.59
CA THR A 508 29.44 21.40 -24.74
C THR A 508 29.14 22.87 -24.51
N THR A 509 29.73 23.43 -23.46
CA THR A 509 29.61 24.86 -23.14
C THR A 509 30.88 25.57 -23.58
N GLN A 510 30.73 26.65 -24.32
CA GLN A 510 31.81 27.59 -24.64
C GLN A 510 31.53 28.90 -23.90
N LYS A 511 32.54 29.41 -23.17
CA LYS A 511 32.45 30.70 -22.48
C LYS A 511 33.36 31.72 -23.16
N SER A 512 32.82 32.91 -23.39
CA SER A 512 33.57 34.07 -23.88
C SER A 512 33.14 35.32 -23.15
N TYR A 513 34.08 36.21 -22.85
CA TYR A 513 33.77 37.51 -22.28
C TYR A 513 33.44 38.50 -23.40
N ASN A 514 32.28 39.15 -23.33
CA ASN A 514 31.91 40.19 -24.27
C ASN A 514 32.18 41.58 -23.65
N PRO A 515 33.18 42.33 -24.16
CA PRO A 515 33.56 43.63 -23.59
C PRO A 515 32.48 44.71 -23.78
N THR A 516 31.54 44.53 -24.71
CA THR A 516 30.45 45.49 -24.97
C THR A 516 29.33 45.37 -23.95
N THR A 517 29.01 44.14 -23.53
CA THR A 517 27.91 43.87 -22.57
C THR A 517 28.42 43.71 -21.13
N GLN A 518 29.74 43.72 -20.92
CA GLN A 518 30.41 43.49 -19.62
C GLN A 518 29.90 42.21 -18.94
N ARG A 519 29.75 41.14 -19.73
CA ARG A 519 29.20 39.86 -19.27
C ARG A 519 29.94 38.69 -19.90
N VAL A 520 30.03 37.61 -19.13
CA VAL A 520 30.45 36.30 -19.64
C VAL A 520 29.26 35.66 -20.34
N GLU A 521 29.40 35.43 -21.64
CA GLU A 521 28.40 34.75 -22.46
C GLU A 521 28.69 33.25 -22.48
N ASN A 522 27.67 32.45 -22.16
CA ASN A 522 27.71 31.00 -22.25
C ASN A 522 26.98 30.57 -23.52
N LYS A 523 27.70 29.97 -24.46
CA LYS A 523 27.15 29.42 -25.70
C LYS A 523 27.16 27.90 -25.63
N GLU A 524 25.98 27.28 -25.73
CA GLU A 524 25.89 25.83 -25.95
C GLU A 524 26.27 25.50 -27.40
N VAL A 525 27.24 24.60 -27.56
CA VAL A 525 27.69 24.10 -28.86
C VAL A 525 27.24 22.66 -29.01
N ASN A 526 26.39 22.40 -30.02
CA ASN A 526 25.97 21.04 -30.35
C ASN A 526 27.14 20.27 -30.97
N GLY A 527 27.44 19.07 -30.45
CA GLY A 527 28.52 18.22 -30.94
C GLY A 527 28.80 17.07 -29.99
N PHE A 528 29.37 15.97 -30.52
CA PHE A 528 29.76 14.83 -29.69
C PHE A 528 31.10 15.13 -29.01
N SER A 529 31.15 15.04 -27.69
CA SER A 529 32.38 15.22 -26.90
C SER A 529 32.39 14.30 -25.70
N THR A 530 33.58 13.82 -25.33
CA THR A 530 33.74 12.82 -24.26
C THR A 530 34.85 13.20 -23.31
N PHE A 531 34.73 12.79 -22.05
CA PHE A 531 35.86 12.83 -21.11
C PHE A 531 35.99 11.52 -20.34
N ARG A 532 37.23 11.20 -20.00
CA ARG A 532 37.60 10.00 -19.26
C ARG A 532 38.27 10.37 -17.96
N THR A 533 37.76 9.84 -16.86
CA THR A 533 38.35 9.97 -15.53
C THR A 533 38.67 8.60 -14.96
N PHE A 534 39.65 8.56 -14.08
CA PHE A 534 40.01 7.34 -13.36
C PHE A 534 40.55 7.67 -11.98
N GLY A 535 40.44 6.71 -11.08
CA GLY A 535 40.97 6.79 -9.72
C GLY A 535 41.39 5.42 -9.24
N VAL A 536 42.35 5.38 -8.31
CA VAL A 536 42.80 4.15 -7.65
C VAL A 536 42.68 4.29 -6.15
N ASN A 537 42.39 3.18 -5.48
CA ASN A 537 42.31 3.11 -4.04
C ASN A 537 42.97 1.85 -3.49
N ALA A 538 43.48 1.93 -2.29
CA ALA A 538 43.99 0.81 -1.52
C ALA A 538 43.49 0.96 -0.08
N SER A 539 42.92 -0.09 0.51
CA SER A 539 42.43 -0.06 1.89
C SER A 539 42.96 -1.22 2.70
N LEU A 540 43.19 -0.95 3.98
CA LEU A 540 43.59 -1.87 5.02
C LEU A 540 42.58 -1.75 6.15
N GLN A 541 42.02 -2.87 6.59
CA GLN A 541 41.12 -2.90 7.75
C GLN A 541 41.55 -3.99 8.73
N THR A 542 41.12 -3.88 9.98
CA THR A 542 41.23 -4.97 10.96
C THR A 542 40.08 -4.87 11.96
N THR A 543 39.89 -5.90 12.79
CA THR A 543 38.87 -5.92 13.84
C THR A 543 39.51 -6.35 15.15
N LEU A 544 39.43 -5.47 16.15
CA LEU A 544 39.94 -5.66 17.49
C LEU A 544 38.76 -6.00 18.41
N TYR A 545 38.88 -7.09 19.16
CA TYR A 545 37.88 -7.53 20.13
C TYR A 545 38.39 -7.28 21.55
N GLY A 546 37.73 -6.39 22.29
CA GLY A 546 37.95 -6.19 23.72
C GLY A 546 36.77 -6.71 24.53
N ILE A 547 37.03 -7.58 25.50
CA ILE A 547 36.03 -8.02 26.48
C ILE A 547 36.62 -7.83 27.87
N LYS A 548 35.94 -7.06 28.71
CA LYS A 548 36.28 -6.92 30.13
C LYS A 548 35.17 -7.54 30.96
N ILE A 549 35.49 -8.58 31.72
CA ILE A 549 34.58 -9.26 32.64
C ILE A 549 34.78 -8.65 34.02
N PHE A 550 33.69 -8.19 34.64
CA PHE A 550 33.69 -7.56 35.96
C PHE A 550 33.21 -8.53 37.05
N GLY A 551 32.46 -9.57 36.70
CA GLY A 551 32.02 -10.64 37.61
C GLY A 551 31.26 -11.76 36.89
N SER A 552 31.10 -12.89 37.58
CA SER A 552 30.38 -14.08 37.10
C SER A 552 28.87 -13.94 37.21
N ALA A 553 28.09 -14.87 36.63
CA ALA A 553 26.62 -14.84 36.72
C ALA A 553 26.12 -14.76 38.17
N ASP A 554 26.83 -15.44 39.09
CA ASP A 554 26.49 -15.59 40.50
C ASP A 554 26.92 -14.42 41.41
N ASP A 555 27.80 -13.53 40.93
CA ASP A 555 28.28 -12.38 41.73
C ASP A 555 27.21 -11.27 41.85
N ASN A 556 27.13 -10.53 42.96
CA ASN A 556 26.13 -9.45 43.12
C ASN A 556 26.42 -8.16 42.29
N LYS A 557 27.36 -8.21 41.34
CA LYS A 557 27.72 -7.04 40.52
C LYS A 557 26.66 -6.74 39.45
N MET A 558 26.28 -5.46 39.31
CA MET A 558 25.25 -5.01 38.36
C MET A 558 25.69 -5.15 36.91
N ILE A 559 26.93 -4.77 36.58
CA ILE A 559 27.56 -4.96 35.27
C ILE A 559 28.44 -6.21 35.35
N LYS A 560 28.19 -7.17 34.47
CA LYS A 560 28.89 -8.46 34.43
C LYS A 560 30.05 -8.44 33.47
N ALA A 561 29.83 -7.89 32.28
CA ALA A 561 30.87 -7.76 31.27
C ALA A 561 30.56 -6.59 30.33
N VAL A 562 31.61 -5.98 29.79
CA VAL A 562 31.53 -5.02 28.68
C VAL A 562 32.34 -5.57 27.53
N ARG A 563 31.75 -5.58 26.33
CA ARG A 563 32.39 -5.95 25.09
C ARG A 563 32.46 -4.73 24.17
N HIS A 564 33.65 -4.43 23.69
CA HIS A 564 33.91 -3.38 22.71
C HIS A 564 34.58 -4.01 21.49
N ILE A 565 33.94 -3.89 20.34
CA ILE A 565 34.51 -4.28 19.05
C ILE A 565 34.92 -3.00 18.34
N ILE A 566 36.19 -2.88 18.00
CA ILE A 566 36.74 -1.73 17.28
C ILE A 566 37.20 -2.22 15.91
N SER A 567 36.67 -1.63 14.84
CA SER A 567 37.09 -1.92 13.47
C SER A 567 37.72 -0.67 12.85
N PRO A 568 39.04 -0.45 13.04
CA PRO A 568 39.73 0.62 12.35
C PRO A 568 39.98 0.24 10.89
N SER A 569 39.93 1.24 10.02
CA SER A 569 40.30 1.11 8.62
C SER A 569 41.02 2.36 8.11
N VAL A 570 42.07 2.11 7.33
CA VAL A 570 42.89 3.13 6.68
C VAL A 570 42.81 2.89 5.17
N GLY A 571 42.51 3.91 4.39
CA GLY A 571 42.39 3.80 2.94
C GLY A 571 43.10 4.93 2.22
N PHE A 572 43.99 4.63 1.29
CA PHE A 572 44.57 5.60 0.38
C PHE A 572 43.74 5.70 -0.90
N SER A 573 43.45 6.91 -1.37
CA SER A 573 42.77 7.17 -2.64
C SER A 573 43.51 8.23 -3.45
N TYR A 574 43.70 7.97 -4.73
CA TYR A 574 44.37 8.84 -5.68
C TYR A 574 43.47 9.13 -6.88
N THR A 575 43.34 10.41 -7.23
CA THR A 575 42.66 10.88 -8.46
C THR A 575 43.54 11.94 -9.13
N PRO A 576 43.93 11.78 -10.41
CA PRO A 576 44.70 12.77 -11.15
C PRO A 576 43.98 14.11 -11.29
N ASP A 577 44.74 15.16 -11.61
CA ASP A 577 44.17 16.43 -12.04
C ASP A 577 43.72 16.36 -13.51
N PHE A 578 42.41 16.27 -13.73
CA PHE A 578 41.82 16.26 -15.08
C PHE A 578 41.68 17.65 -15.70
N SER A 579 42.11 18.69 -14.99
CA SER A 579 42.17 20.07 -15.54
C SER A 579 43.47 20.38 -16.28
N ALA A 580 44.47 19.49 -16.21
CA ALA A 580 45.72 19.66 -16.94
C ALA A 580 45.46 19.77 -18.46
N PRO A 581 46.12 20.69 -19.19
CA PRO A 581 45.89 20.92 -20.62
C PRO A 581 46.01 19.67 -21.50
N ALA A 582 46.86 18.71 -21.12
CA ALA A 582 47.06 17.45 -21.83
C ALA A 582 45.77 16.61 -21.99
N TRP A 583 44.78 16.79 -21.11
CA TRP A 583 43.49 16.09 -21.20
C TRP A 583 42.51 16.78 -22.16
N GLY A 584 42.66 18.09 -22.42
CA GLY A 584 41.79 18.85 -23.31
C GLY A 584 40.35 19.10 -22.82
N TYR A 585 40.03 18.74 -21.57
CA TYR A 585 38.68 18.83 -21.00
C TYR A 585 38.29 20.24 -20.50
N TYR A 586 39.29 21.08 -20.24
CA TYR A 586 39.13 22.45 -19.79
C TYR A 586 39.55 23.42 -20.89
N ASP A 587 38.94 24.59 -20.85
CA ASP A 587 39.27 25.73 -21.70
C ASP A 587 39.34 26.98 -20.82
N SER A 588 39.72 28.11 -21.39
CA SER A 588 39.83 29.36 -20.65
C SER A 588 39.32 30.55 -21.43
N TYR A 589 38.83 31.57 -20.72
CA TYR A 589 38.53 32.88 -21.28
C TYR A 589 39.21 33.96 -20.44
N ILE A 590 39.43 35.14 -21.02
CA ILE A 590 39.99 36.29 -20.32
C ILE A 590 38.82 37.10 -19.73
N ASN A 591 38.84 37.35 -18.42
CA ASN A 591 37.81 38.14 -17.74
C ASN A 591 38.04 39.65 -17.89
N GLU A 592 37.17 40.47 -17.28
CA GLU A 592 37.24 41.94 -17.34
C GLU A 592 38.56 42.53 -16.78
N ARG A 593 39.25 41.77 -15.92
CA ARG A 593 40.51 42.16 -15.27
C ARG A 593 41.74 41.68 -16.04
N GLY A 594 41.56 41.05 -17.20
CA GLY A 594 42.66 40.45 -17.95
C GLY A 594 43.13 39.11 -17.40
N GLU A 595 42.43 38.53 -16.42
CA GLU A 595 42.80 37.25 -15.81
C GLU A 595 42.23 36.09 -16.61
N GLN A 596 43.04 35.05 -16.80
CA GLN A 596 42.62 33.83 -17.46
C GLN A 596 41.79 32.96 -16.50
N VAL A 597 40.50 32.77 -16.81
CA VAL A 597 39.57 31.96 -16.01
C VAL A 597 39.36 30.62 -16.69
N LEU A 598 39.79 29.55 -16.02
CA LEU A 598 39.63 28.16 -16.48
C LEU A 598 38.19 27.66 -16.23
N TYR A 599 37.58 27.04 -17.22
CA TYR A 599 36.26 26.41 -17.13
C TYR A 599 36.23 25.05 -17.83
N SER A 600 35.33 24.16 -17.41
CA SER A 600 35.18 22.88 -18.10
C SER A 600 34.26 23.03 -19.30
N LYS A 601 34.65 22.45 -20.45
CA LYS A 601 33.80 22.35 -21.64
C LYS A 601 32.51 21.56 -21.40
N PHE A 602 32.46 20.80 -20.30
CA PHE A 602 31.35 19.94 -19.90
C PHE A 602 30.52 20.51 -18.74
N GLU A 603 30.76 21.76 -18.35
CA GLU A 603 30.00 22.41 -17.29
C GLU A 603 28.50 22.47 -17.66
N GLY A 604 27.64 22.14 -16.70
CA GLY A 604 26.19 22.07 -16.91
C GLY A 604 25.67 20.73 -17.47
N GLY A 605 26.57 19.82 -17.86
CA GLY A 605 26.23 18.46 -18.30
C GLY A 605 25.62 17.57 -17.20
N LEU A 606 24.85 16.56 -17.61
CA LEU A 606 24.04 15.73 -16.72
C LEU A 606 24.82 14.93 -15.67
N TYR A 607 25.97 14.35 -16.05
CA TYR A 607 26.88 13.61 -15.17
C TYR A 607 28.02 14.50 -14.60
N GLY A 608 27.86 15.82 -14.67
CA GLY A 608 28.88 16.78 -14.25
C GLY A 608 30.08 16.84 -15.20
N SER A 609 31.18 17.35 -14.67
CA SER A 609 32.43 17.60 -15.39
C SER A 609 33.59 16.85 -14.70
N PRO A 610 34.72 16.62 -15.39
CA PRO A 610 35.92 16.09 -14.75
C PRO A 610 36.31 16.92 -13.51
N SER A 611 36.90 16.28 -12.50
CA SER A 611 37.38 16.98 -11.31
C SER A 611 38.62 17.81 -11.62
N ARG A 612 38.70 19.00 -11.05
CA ARG A 612 39.89 19.86 -11.06
C ARG A 612 40.77 19.57 -9.84
N GLY A 613 42.09 19.59 -10.05
CA GLY A 613 43.09 19.43 -9.01
C GLY A 613 43.43 17.96 -8.74
N LEU A 614 44.66 17.75 -8.28
CA LEU A 614 45.15 16.46 -7.85
C LEU A 614 44.55 16.11 -6.47
N SER A 615 44.05 14.89 -6.30
CA SER A 615 43.59 14.39 -5.00
C SER A 615 44.43 13.19 -4.56
N GLN A 616 45.00 13.28 -3.36
CA GLN A 616 45.78 12.23 -2.72
C GLN A 616 45.36 12.14 -1.25
N SER A 617 44.34 11.34 -0.95
CA SER A 617 43.73 11.33 0.38
C SER A 617 44.00 10.05 1.15
N LEU A 618 44.42 10.20 2.41
CA LEU A 618 44.42 9.15 3.42
C LEU A 618 43.12 9.21 4.22
N ASN A 619 42.24 8.26 3.97
CA ASN A 619 40.95 8.09 4.64
C ASN A 619 41.15 7.26 5.91
N LEU A 620 40.64 7.79 7.03
CA LEU A 620 40.69 7.14 8.33
C LEU A 620 39.27 6.96 8.82
N SER A 621 38.91 5.73 9.21
CA SER A 621 37.65 5.49 9.90
C SER A 621 37.79 4.47 11.01
N ILE A 622 37.02 4.67 12.09
CA ILE A 622 36.94 3.77 13.22
C ILE A 622 35.47 3.50 13.48
N SER A 623 35.08 2.23 13.34
CA SER A 623 33.76 1.75 13.73
C SER A 623 33.81 1.11 15.11
N ASN A 624 32.90 1.50 16.00
CA ASN A 624 32.81 1.00 17.36
C ASN A 624 31.46 0.32 17.57
N ASN A 625 31.45 -0.89 18.11
CA ASN A 625 30.26 -1.53 18.64
C ASN A 625 30.49 -1.83 20.13
N LEU A 626 29.60 -1.34 20.99
CA LEU A 626 29.76 -1.42 22.43
C LEU A 626 28.52 -2.06 23.06
N GLU A 627 28.73 -3.18 23.75
CA GLU A 627 27.69 -3.99 24.39
C GLU A 627 28.05 -4.21 25.86
N MET A 628 27.04 -4.31 26.72
CA MET A 628 27.23 -4.73 28.11
C MET A 628 26.26 -5.85 28.49
N LYS A 629 26.70 -6.72 29.40
CA LYS A 629 25.83 -7.67 30.10
C LYS A 629 25.57 -7.11 31.50
N VAL A 630 24.30 -6.98 31.86
CA VAL A 630 23.85 -6.57 33.20
C VAL A 630 23.11 -7.70 33.88
N ARG A 631 23.04 -7.70 35.21
CA ARG A 631 22.24 -8.66 35.97
C ARG A 631 20.74 -8.48 35.66
N SER A 632 20.01 -9.59 35.50
CA SER A 632 18.57 -9.60 35.27
C SER A 632 17.89 -10.61 36.20
N ARG A 633 16.80 -10.19 36.84
CA ARG A 633 15.97 -11.08 37.68
C ARG A 633 14.87 -11.80 36.89
N GLN A 634 14.61 -11.36 35.66
CA GLN A 634 13.50 -11.83 34.82
C GLN A 634 13.97 -12.80 33.72
N ASP A 635 15.27 -12.85 33.45
CA ASP A 635 15.86 -13.66 32.37
C ASP A 635 16.30 -15.01 32.93
N SER A 636 16.04 -16.11 32.20
CA SER A 636 16.41 -17.46 32.61
C SER A 636 17.92 -17.65 32.76
N THR A 637 18.72 -16.80 32.13
CA THR A 637 20.19 -16.79 32.23
C THR A 637 20.74 -15.93 33.37
N GLY A 638 19.89 -15.21 34.12
CA GLY A 638 20.30 -14.29 35.19
C GLY A 638 21.01 -13.02 34.71
N VAL A 639 21.22 -12.87 33.40
CA VAL A 639 21.92 -11.75 32.78
C VAL A 639 21.16 -11.26 31.54
N LYS A 640 21.16 -9.95 31.31
CA LYS A 640 20.54 -9.31 30.15
C LYS A 640 21.59 -8.55 29.36
N LYS A 641 21.62 -8.78 28.04
CA LYS A 641 22.50 -8.06 27.13
C LYS A 641 21.87 -6.73 26.71
N ILE A 642 22.61 -5.64 26.87
CA ILE A 642 22.21 -4.29 26.47
C ILE A 642 23.27 -3.76 25.49
N LYS A 643 22.83 -3.23 24.35
CA LYS A 643 23.73 -2.53 23.43
C LYS A 643 23.80 -1.07 23.84
N ILE A 644 25.00 -0.55 24.06
CA ILE A 644 25.23 0.88 24.35
C ILE A 644 25.29 1.63 23.03
N PHE A 645 26.04 1.11 22.06
CA PHE A 645 26.06 1.59 20.68
C PHE A 645 25.90 0.38 19.76
N ASP A 646 24.85 0.38 18.93
CA ASP A 646 24.72 -0.56 17.82
C ASP A 646 25.91 -0.38 16.86
N TYR A 647 26.25 0.89 16.58
CA TYR A 647 27.49 1.31 15.97
C TYR A 647 27.76 2.78 16.32
N LEU A 648 29.04 3.14 16.36
CA LEU A 648 29.53 4.51 16.44
C LEU A 648 30.74 4.63 15.50
N ASN A 649 30.54 5.30 14.37
CA ASN A 649 31.51 5.47 13.31
C ASN A 649 32.06 6.88 13.34
N LEU A 650 33.39 7.00 13.42
CA LEU A 650 34.11 8.25 13.25
C LEU A 650 34.93 8.14 11.97
N SER A 651 34.88 9.15 11.11
CA SER A 651 35.63 9.16 9.85
C SER A 651 36.15 10.56 9.52
N THR A 652 37.33 10.61 8.91
CA THR A 652 37.97 11.82 8.38
C THR A 652 38.89 11.43 7.23
N SER A 653 39.39 12.39 6.47
CA SER A 653 40.39 12.17 5.43
C SER A 653 41.41 13.28 5.40
N TYR A 654 42.66 12.95 5.08
CA TYR A 654 43.75 13.91 4.94
C TYR A 654 44.24 13.94 3.49
N ASN A 655 44.02 15.03 2.76
CA ASN A 655 44.44 15.22 1.37
C ASN A 655 45.84 15.85 1.31
N PHE A 656 46.85 15.07 0.93
CA PHE A 656 48.24 15.51 0.79
C PHE A 656 48.43 16.53 -0.34
N ALA A 657 47.59 16.45 -1.38
CA ALA A 657 47.68 17.29 -2.57
C ALA A 657 46.95 18.64 -2.47
N ALA A 658 46.19 18.89 -1.38
CA ALA A 658 45.51 20.17 -1.18
C ALA A 658 46.47 21.27 -0.68
N ASP A 659 46.36 22.49 -1.21
CA ASP A 659 47.19 23.63 -0.79
C ASP A 659 46.86 24.12 0.63
N SER A 660 45.60 23.99 1.05
CA SER A 660 45.12 24.37 2.38
C SER A 660 43.98 23.48 2.83
N LEU A 661 43.67 23.48 4.13
CA LEU A 661 42.57 22.70 4.71
C LEU A 661 42.69 21.18 4.44
N LYS A 662 43.91 20.64 4.57
CA LYS A 662 44.25 19.26 4.22
C LYS A 662 43.43 18.19 4.96
N LEU A 663 42.98 18.45 6.18
CA LEU A 663 42.19 17.53 7.01
C LEU A 663 40.69 17.80 6.87
N SER A 664 39.95 16.87 6.28
CA SER A 664 38.49 16.96 6.18
C SER A 664 37.81 16.99 7.55
N PRO A 665 36.65 17.67 7.68
CA PRO A 665 35.82 17.60 8.88
C PRO A 665 35.56 16.15 9.34
N ILE A 666 35.50 15.95 10.65
CA ILE A 666 35.27 14.65 11.26
C ILE A 666 33.77 14.38 11.22
N SER A 667 33.37 13.34 10.50
CA SER A 667 31.99 12.84 10.48
C SER A 667 31.81 11.77 11.56
N ILE A 668 30.81 11.98 12.41
CA ILE A 668 30.40 11.07 13.49
C ILE A 668 29.00 10.57 13.15
N ASN A 669 28.79 9.26 13.10
CA ASN A 669 27.47 8.67 12.89
C ASN A 669 27.29 7.50 13.85
N GLY A 670 26.15 7.42 14.52
CA GLY A 670 25.88 6.34 15.45
C GLY A 670 24.41 6.05 15.65
N ALA A 671 24.16 4.86 16.20
CA ALA A 671 22.84 4.45 16.63
C ALA A 671 22.94 3.70 17.96
N THR A 672 21.91 3.86 18.78
CA THR A 672 21.72 3.09 20.01
C THR A 672 20.28 2.62 20.13
N SER A 673 20.13 1.37 20.55
CA SER A 673 18.84 0.74 20.80
C SER A 673 18.74 0.44 22.29
N VAL A 674 17.82 1.12 22.97
CA VAL A 674 17.58 0.96 24.40
C VAL A 674 16.15 0.46 24.65
N LEU A 675 15.83 0.10 25.90
CA LEU A 675 14.50 -0.44 26.28
C LEU A 675 14.11 -1.66 25.44
N ASN A 676 14.95 -2.70 25.38
CA ASN A 676 14.68 -3.92 24.60
C ASN A 676 14.40 -3.65 23.10
N ASN A 677 15.15 -2.72 22.50
CA ASN A 677 14.98 -2.28 21.11
C ASN A 677 13.65 -1.56 20.81
N GLN A 678 12.89 -1.16 21.83
CA GLN A 678 11.66 -0.38 21.65
C GLN A 678 11.96 1.10 21.38
N MET A 679 13.09 1.61 21.88
CA MET A 679 13.56 2.97 21.60
C MET A 679 14.86 2.93 20.80
N ARG A 680 14.84 3.49 19.60
CA ARG A 680 16.01 3.64 18.75
C ARG A 680 16.36 5.12 18.60
N ILE A 681 17.60 5.46 18.97
CA ILE A 681 18.17 6.79 18.82
C ILE A 681 19.25 6.71 17.75
N ASN A 682 19.08 7.45 16.67
CA ASN A 682 20.11 7.66 15.65
C ASN A 682 20.66 9.07 15.81
N PHE A 683 21.97 9.24 15.67
CA PHE A 683 22.61 10.54 15.72
C PHE A 683 23.72 10.66 14.70
N SER A 684 23.90 11.86 14.15
CA SER A 684 25.00 12.18 13.25
C SER A 684 25.51 13.57 13.55
N ALA A 685 26.83 13.78 13.51
CA ALA A 685 27.46 15.07 13.68
C ALA A 685 28.60 15.27 12.67
N THR A 686 28.87 16.51 12.29
CA THR A 686 30.08 16.88 11.53
C THR A 686 30.84 17.95 12.28
N VAL A 687 32.07 17.64 12.67
CA VAL A 687 32.95 18.51 13.45
C VAL A 687 34.01 19.10 12.52
N ASN A 688 34.00 20.42 12.37
CA ASN A 688 35.02 21.13 11.60
C ASN A 688 36.23 21.44 12.50
N PRO A 689 37.44 20.98 12.14
CA PRO A 689 38.64 21.23 12.93
C PRO A 689 39.23 22.64 12.70
N TYR A 690 38.83 23.33 11.63
CA TYR A 690 39.38 24.63 11.24
C TYR A 690 38.62 25.82 11.82
N GLN A 691 39.35 26.92 12.08
CA GLN A 691 38.76 28.21 12.39
C GLN A 691 38.03 28.79 11.18
N VAL A 692 36.99 29.57 11.44
CA VAL A 692 36.23 30.28 10.41
C VAL A 692 36.41 31.77 10.64
N LEU A 693 36.90 32.47 9.62
CA LEU A 693 37.06 33.91 9.61
C LEU A 693 35.84 34.55 8.96
N VAL A 694 35.17 35.45 9.69
CA VAL A 694 34.09 36.29 9.18
C VAL A 694 34.56 37.74 9.30
N ASN A 695 34.66 38.46 8.18
CA ASN A 695 35.06 39.87 8.15
C ASN A 695 34.30 40.62 7.04
N GLY A 696 34.50 41.93 6.91
CA GLY A 696 33.81 42.75 5.90
C GLY A 696 34.05 42.33 4.44
N GLN A 697 35.16 41.63 4.15
CA GLN A 697 35.47 41.09 2.82
C GLN A 697 34.88 39.70 2.58
N ASN A 698 34.67 38.91 3.64
CA ASN A 698 34.10 37.55 3.61
C ASN A 698 32.90 37.45 4.58
N PRO A 699 31.78 38.13 4.28
CA PRO A 699 30.62 38.17 5.17
C PRO A 699 29.95 36.81 5.37
N TYR A 700 30.20 35.85 4.47
CA TYR A 700 29.66 34.49 4.53
C TYR A 700 30.52 33.50 5.34
N GLY A 701 31.71 33.92 5.77
CA GLY A 701 32.66 33.10 6.53
C GLY A 701 33.50 32.16 5.65
N VAL A 702 34.82 32.15 5.86
CA VAL A 702 35.76 31.28 5.16
C VAL A 702 36.59 30.48 6.16
N ARG A 703 36.77 29.19 5.91
CA ARG A 703 37.67 28.35 6.72
C ARG A 703 39.11 28.76 6.46
N ILE A 704 39.86 29.05 7.52
CA ILE A 704 41.29 29.35 7.42
C ILE A 704 42.10 28.14 7.85
N ASN A 705 43.30 27.99 7.29
CA ASN A 705 44.20 26.86 7.58
C ASN A 705 44.87 26.97 8.96
N LYS A 706 44.06 27.17 9.99
CA LYS A 706 44.43 27.21 11.40
C LYS A 706 43.45 26.35 12.17
N PHE A 707 43.96 25.39 12.93
CA PHE A 707 43.12 24.59 13.81
C PHE A 707 42.47 25.49 14.86
N GLY A 708 41.20 25.23 15.12
CA GLY A 708 40.37 26.01 16.03
C GLY A 708 39.74 25.15 17.10
N LYS A 709 38.85 25.77 17.88
CA LYS A 709 37.89 25.01 18.69
C LYS A 709 37.06 24.13 17.74
N LEU A 710 36.95 22.85 18.06
CA LEU A 710 36.14 21.90 17.32
C LEU A 710 34.70 22.41 17.23
N ASN A 711 34.28 22.82 16.03
CA ASN A 711 32.96 23.42 15.81
C ASN A 711 32.03 22.42 15.15
N VAL A 712 30.93 22.08 15.81
CA VAL A 712 29.89 21.21 15.24
C VAL A 712 29.10 22.01 14.21
N THR A 713 29.20 21.61 12.95
CA THR A 713 28.57 22.28 11.80
C THR A 713 27.25 21.66 11.40
N ASN A 714 27.09 20.36 11.63
CA ASN A 714 25.83 19.66 11.43
C ASN A 714 25.63 18.70 12.59
N TYR A 715 24.42 18.64 13.13
CA TYR A 715 24.03 17.66 14.13
C TYR A 715 22.57 17.25 13.93
N ASN A 716 22.32 15.95 13.86
CA ASN A 716 20.99 15.37 13.74
C ASN A 716 20.80 14.32 14.85
N ILE A 717 19.63 14.33 15.48
CA ILE A 717 19.14 13.28 16.39
C ILE A 717 17.76 12.85 15.89
N GLY A 718 17.58 11.55 15.68
CA GLY A 718 16.27 10.94 15.50
C GLY A 718 15.99 9.93 16.60
N LEU A 719 14.94 10.14 17.39
CA LEU A 719 14.46 9.20 18.40
C LEU A 719 13.11 8.64 17.93
N ASN A 720 13.01 7.32 17.87
CA ASN A 720 11.76 6.62 17.64
C ASN A 720 11.47 5.69 18.82
N TYR A 721 10.31 5.85 19.45
CA TYR A 721 9.88 5.02 20.56
C TYR A 721 8.49 4.48 20.30
N SER A 722 8.32 3.15 20.36
CA SER A 722 7.04 2.48 20.16
C SER A 722 6.66 1.69 21.41
N LEU A 723 5.52 2.06 21.98
CA LEU A 723 4.87 1.42 23.11
C LEU A 723 3.67 0.61 22.62
N ASN A 724 3.45 -0.55 23.22
CA ASN A 724 2.25 -1.35 23.02
C ASN A 724 1.84 -2.05 24.32
N ASP A 725 0.72 -2.76 24.26
CA ASP A 725 0.19 -3.58 25.36
C ASP A 725 1.22 -4.57 25.93
N LYS A 726 2.09 -5.14 25.09
CA LYS A 726 3.15 -6.06 25.51
C LYS A 726 4.36 -5.39 26.16
N THR A 727 4.54 -4.07 26.00
CA THR A 727 5.69 -3.35 26.57
C THR A 727 5.74 -3.46 28.09
N PHE A 728 4.59 -3.58 28.75
CA PHE A 728 4.49 -3.68 30.21
C PHE A 728 4.24 -5.11 30.71
N GLY A 729 4.48 -6.12 29.87
CA GLY A 729 4.26 -7.54 30.17
C GLY A 729 2.96 -8.09 29.59
N ASP A 730 2.90 -9.42 29.47
CA ASP A 730 1.72 -10.10 28.95
C ASP A 730 0.58 -10.05 29.97
N ARG A 731 -0.51 -9.37 29.62
CA ARG A 731 -1.75 -9.40 30.41
C ARG A 731 -2.52 -10.67 30.07
N LYS A 732 -2.75 -11.51 31.08
CA LYS A 732 -3.69 -12.64 30.99
C LYS A 732 -4.99 -12.25 31.68
N ILE A 733 -6.11 -12.61 31.06
CA ILE A 733 -7.43 -12.47 31.67
C ILE A 733 -7.69 -13.81 32.36
N ASP A 734 -7.66 -13.80 33.68
CA ASP A 734 -7.96 -14.96 34.51
C ASP A 734 -8.85 -14.53 35.67
N TYR A 735 -10.16 -14.67 35.48
CA TYR A 735 -11.14 -14.37 36.51
C TYR A 735 -12.12 -15.53 36.66
N PRO A 736 -12.57 -15.83 37.89
CA PRO A 736 -13.39 -17.01 38.16
C PRO A 736 -14.82 -16.85 37.61
N ARG A 737 -15.35 -15.62 37.59
CA ARG A 737 -16.72 -15.35 37.17
C ARG A 737 -16.79 -15.19 35.66
N ARG A 738 -17.59 -16.04 35.01
CA ARG A 738 -17.93 -15.91 33.60
C ARG A 738 -19.38 -15.46 33.47
N GLY A 739 -19.64 -14.61 32.49
CA GLY A 739 -20.98 -14.16 32.16
C GLY A 739 -21.07 -13.80 30.68
N ALA A 740 -22.26 -13.44 30.23
CA ALA A 740 -22.48 -13.02 28.86
C ALA A 740 -22.93 -11.54 28.83
N ILE A 741 -22.24 -10.73 28.04
CA ILE A 741 -22.73 -9.40 27.64
C ILE A 741 -23.01 -9.49 26.17
N ARG A 742 -24.22 -9.10 25.75
CA ARG A 742 -24.57 -9.10 24.33
C ARG A 742 -24.35 -10.49 23.68
N ASN A 743 -24.59 -11.60 24.38
CA ASN A 743 -24.36 -12.97 23.88
C ASN A 743 -22.90 -13.30 23.52
N ASP A 744 -21.94 -12.52 24.01
CA ASP A 744 -20.51 -12.81 23.95
C ASP A 744 -20.00 -13.09 25.37
N VAL A 745 -19.13 -14.08 25.52
CA VAL A 745 -18.65 -14.54 26.84
C VAL A 745 -17.54 -13.62 27.33
N TYR A 746 -17.72 -13.06 28.52
CA TYR A 746 -16.72 -12.25 29.21
C TYR A 746 -16.40 -12.83 30.58
N TYR A 747 -15.20 -12.51 31.04
CA TYR A 747 -14.75 -12.72 32.40
C TYR A 747 -15.10 -11.49 33.23
N PHE A 748 -15.46 -11.66 34.49
CA PHE A 748 -15.88 -10.58 35.37
C PHE A 748 -15.04 -10.56 36.63
N ASP A 749 -14.66 -9.36 37.06
CA ASP A 749 -14.05 -9.18 38.38
C ASP A 749 -15.09 -9.22 39.51
N ASP A 750 -14.61 -9.12 40.75
CA ASP A 750 -15.43 -9.14 41.96
C ASP A 750 -16.37 -7.92 42.05
N GLN A 751 -16.08 -6.85 41.32
CA GLN A 751 -16.92 -5.65 41.22
C GLN A 751 -17.97 -5.75 40.10
N GLY A 752 -17.97 -6.85 39.33
CA GLY A 752 -18.93 -7.10 38.26
C GLY A 752 -18.61 -6.39 36.94
N TYR A 753 -17.38 -5.90 36.74
CA TYR A 753 -16.95 -5.36 35.46
C TYR A 753 -16.42 -6.46 34.54
N ALA A 754 -16.82 -6.39 33.26
CA ALA A 754 -16.31 -7.29 32.23
C ALA A 754 -14.86 -6.95 31.87
N GLN A 755 -14.01 -7.97 31.89
CA GLN A 755 -12.58 -7.89 31.64
C GLN A 755 -12.27 -8.41 30.23
N PHE A 756 -11.58 -7.59 29.44
CA PHE A 756 -11.17 -7.88 28.07
C PHE A 756 -9.81 -7.23 27.77
N LEU A 757 -9.10 -7.76 26.78
CA LEU A 757 -7.81 -7.19 26.38
C LEU A 757 -8.10 -5.87 25.67
N THR A 758 -7.43 -4.81 26.13
CA THR A 758 -7.50 -3.48 25.53
C THR A 758 -6.22 -3.29 24.71
N PRO A 759 -6.18 -3.72 23.44
CA PRO A 759 -4.99 -3.53 22.63
C PRO A 759 -4.80 -2.04 22.37
N TRP A 760 -3.57 -1.58 22.53
CA TRP A 760 -3.19 -0.21 22.24
C TRP A 760 -1.75 -0.15 21.74
N ASN A 761 -1.47 0.86 20.93
CA ASN A 761 -0.11 1.22 20.56
C ASN A 761 0.04 2.74 20.56
N LEU A 762 1.22 3.21 20.95
CA LEU A 762 1.60 4.61 20.94
C LEU A 762 3.02 4.72 20.43
N SER A 763 3.23 5.60 19.46
CA SER A 763 4.54 5.83 18.85
C SER A 763 4.90 7.31 18.91
N PHE A 764 6.15 7.57 19.28
CA PHE A 764 6.76 8.90 19.35
C PHE A 764 7.95 8.93 18.40
N GLY A 765 7.99 9.93 17.52
CA GLY A 765 9.10 10.20 16.62
C GLY A 765 9.60 11.62 16.80
N LEU A 766 10.72 11.80 17.50
CA LEU A 766 11.39 13.09 17.66
C LEU A 766 12.52 13.20 16.64
N ASN A 767 12.53 14.29 15.87
CA ASN A 767 13.65 14.66 15.01
C ASN A 767 14.17 16.03 15.43
N TYR A 768 15.47 16.12 15.69
CA TYR A 768 16.19 17.36 15.89
C TYR A 768 17.30 17.45 14.85
N SER A 769 17.33 18.54 14.09
CA SER A 769 18.37 18.83 13.12
C SER A 769 18.90 20.24 13.36
N ALA A 770 20.20 20.42 13.35
CA ALA A 770 20.86 21.71 13.46
C ALA A 770 21.99 21.82 12.44
N ASN A 771 21.88 22.79 11.53
CA ASN A 771 22.91 23.11 10.57
C ASN A 771 23.44 24.52 10.84
N LYS A 772 24.73 24.61 11.11
CA LYS A 772 25.44 25.87 11.34
C LYS A 772 26.25 26.21 10.08
N ASN A 773 25.91 27.33 9.46
CA ASN A 773 26.67 27.85 8.32
C ASN A 773 28.05 28.40 8.78
N LEU A 774 28.90 28.77 7.82
CA LEU A 774 30.23 29.31 8.13
C LEU A 774 30.17 30.68 8.83
N ARG A 775 29.16 31.50 8.53
CA ARG A 775 28.91 32.79 9.20
C ARG A 775 28.57 32.62 10.69
N GLY A 776 28.05 31.46 11.10
CA GLY A 776 27.67 31.14 12.46
C GLY A 776 26.16 31.07 12.70
N ASP A 777 25.34 31.38 11.69
CA ASP A 777 23.88 31.25 11.76
C ASP A 777 23.52 29.76 11.87
N VAL A 778 22.59 29.45 12.77
CA VAL A 778 22.16 28.08 13.03
C VAL A 778 20.71 27.92 12.61
N ASN A 779 20.50 27.18 11.54
CA ASN A 779 19.18 26.72 11.15
C ASN A 779 18.89 25.42 11.89
N LYS A 780 17.90 25.44 12.77
CA LYS A 780 17.48 24.28 13.54
C LYS A 780 16.09 23.85 13.07
N THR A 781 15.77 22.57 13.18
CA THR A 781 14.40 22.07 13.03
C THR A 781 14.15 21.03 14.11
N THR A 782 13.03 21.13 14.82
CA THR A 782 12.68 20.20 15.88
C THR A 782 11.22 19.77 15.71
N SER A 783 10.98 18.52 15.33
CA SER A 783 9.62 18.00 15.12
C SER A 783 9.34 16.80 16.01
N LEU A 784 8.16 16.76 16.62
CA LEU A 784 7.65 15.62 17.36
C LEU A 784 6.41 15.08 16.65
N ASN A 785 6.46 13.80 16.25
CA ASN A 785 5.35 13.07 15.67
C ASN A 785 4.82 12.11 16.73
N ILE A 786 3.52 12.15 16.98
CA ILE A 786 2.84 11.25 17.92
C ILE A 786 1.74 10.54 17.16
N SER A 787 1.67 9.22 17.24
CA SER A 787 0.58 8.45 16.67
C SER A 787 0.18 7.31 17.59
N GLY A 788 -1.11 7.05 17.72
CA GLY A 788 -1.58 5.92 18.52
C GLY A 788 -2.92 5.40 18.07
N ARG A 789 -3.23 4.20 18.54
CA ARG A 789 -4.52 3.55 18.42
C ARG A 789 -4.82 2.81 19.72
N ILE A 790 -6.08 2.85 20.14
CA ILE A 790 -6.58 2.17 21.32
C ILE A 790 -7.96 1.60 21.01
N ALA A 791 -8.19 0.34 21.39
CA ALA A 791 -9.50 -0.26 21.37
C ALA A 791 -10.01 -0.41 22.81
N PRO A 792 -10.63 0.64 23.40
CA PRO A 792 -11.03 0.66 24.81
C PRO A 792 -12.10 -0.38 25.15
N THR A 793 -12.81 -0.89 24.15
CA THR A 793 -13.64 -2.11 24.23
C THR A 793 -13.54 -2.87 22.91
N PRO A 794 -13.98 -4.14 22.83
CA PRO A 794 -13.93 -4.93 21.59
C PRO A 794 -14.67 -4.32 20.39
N TYR A 795 -15.52 -3.31 20.62
CA TYR A 795 -16.33 -2.68 19.59
C TYR A 795 -15.91 -1.23 19.27
N TRP A 796 -14.94 -0.69 20.00
CA TRP A 796 -14.42 0.66 19.77
C TRP A 796 -13.03 0.59 19.17
N ASP A 797 -12.77 1.44 18.20
CA ASP A 797 -11.44 1.66 17.66
C ASP A 797 -11.18 3.16 17.55
N ILE A 798 -10.22 3.65 18.32
CA ILE A 798 -9.87 5.07 18.35
C ILE A 798 -8.43 5.17 17.90
N SER A 799 -8.16 5.95 16.87
CA SER A 799 -6.82 6.23 16.38
C SER A 799 -6.60 7.72 16.19
N GLY A 800 -5.35 8.14 16.30
CA GLY A 800 -4.99 9.52 16.12
C GLY A 800 -3.52 9.69 15.79
N SER A 801 -3.21 10.79 15.13
CA SER A 801 -1.83 11.21 14.88
C SER A 801 -1.73 12.72 14.91
N THR A 802 -0.65 13.24 15.47
CA THR A 802 -0.34 14.67 15.48
C THR A 802 1.14 14.93 15.24
N ASN A 803 1.42 16.01 14.52
CA ASN A 803 2.77 16.50 14.27
C ASN A 803 2.92 17.88 14.92
N ILE A 804 3.95 18.06 15.73
CA ILE A 804 4.22 19.28 16.50
C ILE A 804 5.60 19.80 16.13
N ASP A 805 5.67 21.08 15.75
CA ASP A 805 6.93 21.80 15.66
C ASP A 805 7.28 22.33 17.05
N LEU A 806 8.31 21.74 17.66
CA LEU A 806 8.72 22.08 19.02
C LEU A 806 9.44 23.43 19.12
N GLN A 807 9.81 24.05 17.99
CA GLN A 807 10.44 25.38 18.00
C GLN A 807 9.41 26.48 18.08
N THR A 808 8.35 26.37 17.29
CA THR A 808 7.24 27.33 17.29
C THR A 808 6.18 26.98 18.34
N GLY A 809 6.22 25.75 18.88
CA GLY A 809 5.18 25.20 19.75
C GLY A 809 3.87 24.90 19.03
N GLN A 810 3.83 25.04 17.70
CA GLN A 810 2.62 24.91 16.90
C GLN A 810 2.36 23.45 16.52
N ILE A 811 1.10 23.05 16.64
CA ILE A 811 0.64 21.76 16.13
C ILE A 811 0.37 21.91 14.64
N SER A 812 1.12 21.20 13.81
CA SER A 812 1.05 21.32 12.35
C SER A 812 -0.19 20.65 11.78
N TYR A 813 -0.46 19.40 12.17
CA TYR A 813 -1.59 18.64 11.64
C TYR A 813 -2.01 17.54 12.61
N THR A 814 -3.30 17.46 12.92
CA THR A 814 -3.86 16.43 13.80
C THR A 814 -5.00 15.73 13.10
N ARG A 815 -5.00 14.39 13.16
CA ARG A 815 -6.06 13.53 12.66
C ARG A 815 -6.55 12.67 13.80
N LEU A 816 -7.86 12.55 13.93
CA LEU A 816 -8.51 11.64 14.85
C LEU A 816 -9.52 10.81 14.06
N ALA A 817 -9.58 9.51 14.32
CA ALA A 817 -10.56 8.60 13.76
C ALA A 817 -11.12 7.71 14.87
N LEU A 818 -12.43 7.59 14.90
CA LEU A 818 -13.20 6.89 15.91
C LEU A 818 -14.22 6.01 15.19
N THR A 819 -14.09 4.71 15.37
CA THR A 819 -14.98 3.71 14.78
C THR A 819 -15.70 2.97 15.89
N ARG A 820 -17.02 2.82 15.75
CA ARG A 820 -17.85 2.01 16.64
C ARG A 820 -18.60 0.95 15.85
N ASP A 821 -18.37 -0.29 16.22
CA ASP A 821 -19.08 -1.44 15.72
C ASP A 821 -20.41 -1.62 16.47
N LEU A 822 -21.56 -1.42 15.82
CA LEU A 822 -22.88 -1.60 16.43
C LEU A 822 -23.53 -2.96 16.09
N ARG A 823 -22.75 -3.96 15.66
CA ARG A 823 -23.18 -5.24 15.06
C ARG A 823 -23.61 -5.10 13.61
N SER A 824 -24.87 -4.77 13.36
CA SER A 824 -25.44 -4.62 12.02
C SER A 824 -25.07 -3.29 11.36
N PHE A 825 -24.77 -2.29 12.20
CA PHE A 825 -24.36 -0.95 11.79
C PHE A 825 -22.91 -0.66 12.17
N ARG A 826 -22.28 0.28 11.48
CA ARG A 826 -20.99 0.85 11.85
C ARG A 826 -21.09 2.36 11.86
N ILE A 827 -20.54 2.96 12.92
CA ILE A 827 -20.28 4.40 12.98
C ILE A 827 -18.80 4.62 12.70
N ASN A 828 -18.48 5.53 11.79
CA ASN A 828 -17.14 6.06 11.59
C ASN A 828 -17.20 7.58 11.78
N PHE A 829 -16.31 8.11 12.59
CA PHE A 829 -16.14 9.53 12.77
C PHE A 829 -14.68 9.88 12.61
N SER A 830 -14.36 10.73 11.65
CA SER A 830 -12.98 11.15 11.38
C SER A 830 -12.91 12.66 11.35
N MET A 831 -11.87 13.25 11.92
CA MET A 831 -11.72 14.69 11.98
C MET A 831 -10.28 15.17 11.90
N VAL A 832 -10.16 16.40 11.42
CA VAL A 832 -9.02 17.30 11.59
C VAL A 832 -9.55 18.45 12.45
N PRO A 833 -9.29 18.45 13.77
CA PRO A 833 -10.01 19.33 14.71
C PRO A 833 -9.59 20.80 14.64
N PHE A 834 -8.34 21.09 14.26
CA PHE A 834 -7.77 22.44 14.26
C PHE A 834 -6.76 22.63 13.12
N GLY A 835 -6.21 23.84 12.98
CA GLY A 835 -5.35 24.23 11.85
C GLY A 835 -6.13 24.84 10.69
N MET A 836 -5.50 24.96 9.51
CA MET A 836 -6.16 25.55 8.32
C MET A 836 -7.16 24.59 7.66
N TYR A 837 -6.95 23.28 7.81
CA TYR A 837 -7.69 22.21 7.13
C TYR A 837 -8.76 21.56 8.01
N LYS A 838 -9.38 22.32 8.92
CA LYS A 838 -10.39 21.78 9.84
C LYS A 838 -11.50 21.10 9.05
N THR A 839 -11.78 19.85 9.37
CA THR A 839 -12.86 19.09 8.73
C THR A 839 -13.28 17.97 9.65
N TRP A 840 -14.49 17.48 9.45
CA TRP A 840 -14.91 16.22 10.04
C TRP A 840 -15.85 15.50 9.06
N ASN A 841 -15.89 14.19 9.21
CA ASN A 841 -16.80 13.29 8.51
C ASN A 841 -17.39 12.34 9.56
N PHE A 842 -18.70 12.33 9.65
CA PHE A 842 -19.49 11.36 10.39
C PHE A 842 -20.21 10.47 9.40
N PHE A 843 -20.08 9.16 9.56
CA PHE A 843 -20.74 8.15 8.77
C PHE A 843 -21.40 7.16 9.72
N ILE A 844 -22.66 6.81 9.45
CA ILE A 844 -23.33 5.64 10.02
C ILE A 844 -24.02 4.87 8.90
N GLY A 845 -23.82 3.56 8.83
CA GLY A 845 -24.44 2.74 7.80
C GLY A 845 -24.47 1.26 8.13
N ILE A 846 -25.23 0.51 7.35
CA ILE A 846 -25.30 -0.96 7.43
C ILE A 846 -23.95 -1.55 7.00
N LYS A 847 -23.43 -2.54 7.73
CA LYS A 847 -22.13 -3.17 7.42
C LYS A 847 -22.13 -4.00 6.13
N ALA A 848 -23.29 -4.53 5.76
CA ALA A 848 -23.45 -5.44 4.64
C ALA A 848 -23.11 -4.78 3.31
N ASN A 849 -22.25 -5.39 2.53
CA ASN A 849 -21.71 -4.87 1.28
C ASN A 849 -22.79 -4.54 0.25
N PHE A 850 -23.88 -5.32 0.18
CA PHE A 850 -24.97 -5.07 -0.77
C PHE A 850 -25.94 -3.95 -0.35
N LEU A 851 -25.85 -3.45 0.89
CA LEU A 851 -26.72 -2.39 1.43
C LEU A 851 -25.97 -1.20 2.04
N SER A 852 -24.65 -1.30 2.19
CA SER A 852 -23.80 -0.29 2.79
C SER A 852 -23.90 1.06 2.07
N ASP A 853 -24.11 1.03 0.75
CA ASP A 853 -24.34 2.23 -0.06
C ASP A 853 -25.82 2.67 -0.11
N ALA A 854 -26.76 1.79 0.21
CA ALA A 854 -28.20 2.07 0.16
C ALA A 854 -28.72 2.75 1.42
N LEU A 855 -28.16 2.43 2.59
CA LEU A 855 -28.56 3.04 3.85
C LEU A 855 -27.34 3.51 4.62
N LYS A 856 -27.00 4.77 4.37
CA LYS A 856 -25.98 5.53 5.09
C LYS A 856 -26.47 6.92 5.38
N TYR A 857 -26.16 7.42 6.57
CA TYR A 857 -26.17 8.84 6.87
C TYR A 857 -24.72 9.30 6.93
N GLU A 858 -24.39 10.27 6.10
CA GLU A 858 -23.06 10.86 6.06
C GLU A 858 -23.17 12.37 6.18
N GLU A 859 -22.54 12.91 7.21
CA GLU A 859 -22.49 14.35 7.45
C GLU A 859 -21.04 14.80 7.46
N ARG A 860 -20.78 15.91 6.77
CA ARG A 860 -19.42 16.38 6.52
C ARG A 860 -19.37 17.89 6.69
N ASN A 861 -18.29 18.39 7.27
CA ASN A 861 -18.02 19.83 7.34
C ASN A 861 -16.74 20.19 6.58
N PHE A 862 -16.72 21.39 6.03
CA PHE A 862 -15.58 21.96 5.30
C PHE A 862 -15.23 23.33 5.87
N ASN A 863 -13.96 23.58 6.16
CA ASN A 863 -13.51 24.92 6.53
C ASN A 863 -13.61 25.85 5.32
N SER A 864 -14.39 26.92 5.42
CA SER A 864 -14.59 27.93 4.38
C SER A 864 -13.43 28.94 4.27
N GLY A 865 -12.28 28.67 4.90
CA GLY A 865 -11.13 29.56 4.93
C GLY A 865 -11.34 30.83 5.76
N ARG A 866 -12.50 31.01 6.38
CA ARG A 866 -12.72 32.06 7.38
C ARG A 866 -12.14 31.61 8.70
N GLN A 867 -11.03 32.22 9.10
CA GLN A 867 -10.69 32.25 10.52
C GLN A 867 -11.89 32.88 11.25
N PRO A 868 -12.49 32.23 12.26
CA PRO A 868 -13.21 32.99 13.26
C PRO A 868 -12.15 33.85 13.95
N GLU A 869 -12.28 35.17 13.84
CA GLU A 869 -11.65 36.06 14.81
C GLU A 869 -12.19 35.64 16.19
N PHE A 870 -11.29 35.11 17.02
CA PHE A 870 -11.50 34.94 18.45
C PHE A 870 -10.56 35.89 19.18
#